data_AF-A0A316EM86-F1
#
_entry.id   AF-A0A316EM86-F1
#
_cell.length_a   1.000
_cell.length_b   1.000
_cell.length_c   1.000
_cell.angle_alpha   90.00
_cell.angle_beta   90.00
_cell.angle_gamma   90.00
#
_symmetry.space_group_name_H-M   'P 1'
#
loop_
_entity.id
_entity.type
_entity.pdbx_description
1 polymer ?
#
loop_
_entity_poly.entity_id
_entity_poly.type
_entity_poly.pdbx_seq_one_letter_code
_entity_poly.pdbx_strand_id
1 'polypeptide(L)'
;MSRQVLVVGDRKAGSYPTIGAALSRAEPGATISVHPGRYVEKLIVGNRVTISAADPGTVEVHVEEGSVLVVHGEGAQLRGVALSSDDPKLAAVDVYAGEVALDDCRVRGASWVTLLARMQGSVALRGCDITNSVGAGVVVMSVGSSTIEDTVIHDVATTGVVVGEKSALTLRRCRVTAAAANSICAGGDSRLTVEQCEITGSGKPALVIEQRAWARVRALTVTESSNVDVFVRGEADVQISDSTFTGAAVQSVHLTEGGSPAFRNCVFKGAKHTAVQVLSDAKPTFTDCTVSDVPIGISTGSNATPRFIGLTVRGTGDSVASIGGDSAVTMHRLRAVVAKGAGLLVQENASFEGADLVVDSGGAVGLSLSGSARATVRESRFTGTDAAGVQVGPGADLTLESCVLRGTGLVAEGAVQVRDSEVVDAARDGLRIKGSVTATQTRVRTAGADGISLEAGSSGSFIDCEVLDSAAVGVNVDTTEPVSLTRCVVRDSGNDDVRRAPGAKVTTDALTVGRRPQPAAPAGVSQVSSEPVPAPLPGQSGDSAESDKDELSEPLRELNSLIGLRGVKQEVTALINLIKMSQVRLQMGLPMPPMSRHLVFAGPPGTGKTTVARLYGSVLKELGILSKGHMIEAARADLVGQYIGSTAIKTTELVTKAIGGVLFIDEAYTLSAGSGGSGPDFGQEAIDALMKMMEDHRDELVVIVAGYSELMEKFLASNPGMASRFTRTVEFPNYSVEELVTITSNLVSKHYYELTDDATDALTEYFTRVPKNSTFGNGRVARKLFEALINNQASRLAMMPPTRDNELNRLTAADVEPELAQLEDLPVERTAQPDAATDPIGAINAARSWKRFCELVGGRAVKEAAGQTLLQLCEGRNRRRGPGKTGNVLISGRPGSGRGEYARLYAAGLSELDLVPVGQLVRVSTGVELAPQWPGQARSLVAAALDDAAGGVLQIGWSDDGSGAAQEIGEALADQIRSRLGDPVVVLIGEEAVLASLRAAVPAIGEVFGQQWSVPELSTDELAAIVVRHLERRGHEIPEDVRAALTGLAGQLPERTVRAAHQFSLALARRTGSRTIALADLALPPAAAVGGQPVGLAVVG
;
A
#
# COMPACT_ATOMS: atom_id res chain seq x y z
N MET A 1 21.27 -37.37 -28.74
CA MET A 1 20.27 -36.59 -29.48
C MET A 1 20.85 -35.18 -29.64
N SER A 2 21.05 -34.73 -30.87
CA SER A 2 21.54 -33.37 -31.16
C SER A 2 20.47 -32.36 -30.74
N ARG A 3 20.78 -31.44 -29.82
CA ARG A 3 19.86 -30.34 -29.48
C ARG A 3 19.63 -29.50 -30.74
N GLN A 4 18.36 -29.28 -31.09
CA GLN A 4 17.97 -28.44 -32.21
C GLN A 4 18.48 -27.02 -31.98
N VAL A 5 19.19 -26.46 -32.97
CA VAL A 5 19.66 -25.07 -32.92
C VAL A 5 18.93 -24.27 -33.99
N LEU A 6 18.24 -23.21 -33.58
CA LEU A 6 17.52 -22.28 -34.44
C LEU A 6 18.22 -20.92 -34.41
N VAL A 7 18.37 -20.28 -35.56
CA VAL A 7 19.05 -18.98 -35.67
C VAL A 7 18.03 -17.91 -36.05
N VAL A 8 18.07 -16.75 -35.39
CA VAL A 8 17.16 -15.62 -35.63
C VAL A 8 17.95 -14.41 -36.08
N GLY A 9 17.51 -13.76 -37.16
CA GLY A 9 17.96 -12.41 -37.55
C GLY A 9 19.28 -12.28 -38.32
N ASP A 10 19.97 -13.38 -38.65
CA ASP A 10 21.28 -13.34 -39.33
C ASP A 10 21.23 -13.03 -40.84
N ARG A 11 20.00 -12.89 -41.40
CA ARG A 11 19.68 -12.65 -42.82
C ARG A 11 20.27 -13.69 -43.79
N LYS A 12 20.71 -14.85 -43.31
CA LYS A 12 21.13 -15.99 -44.12
C LYS A 12 19.96 -16.93 -44.36
N ALA A 13 20.05 -17.71 -45.45
CA ALA A 13 19.09 -18.76 -45.74
C ALA A 13 19.02 -19.77 -44.58
N GLY A 14 17.81 -19.99 -44.04
CA GLY A 14 17.56 -20.88 -42.91
C GLY A 14 17.40 -20.21 -41.54
N SER A 15 17.55 -18.89 -41.44
CA SER A 15 17.24 -18.15 -40.21
C SER A 15 15.77 -17.73 -40.12
N TYR A 16 15.28 -17.66 -38.89
CA TYR A 16 13.95 -17.16 -38.59
C TYR A 16 13.95 -15.62 -38.55
N PRO A 17 12.87 -14.98 -39.02
CA PRO A 17 12.76 -13.52 -39.02
C PRO A 17 12.48 -12.94 -37.62
N THR A 18 11.87 -13.73 -36.73
CA THR A 18 11.53 -13.32 -35.35
C THR A 18 11.78 -14.47 -34.37
N ILE A 19 11.90 -14.13 -33.08
CA ILE A 19 12.11 -15.10 -32.00
C ILE A 19 10.85 -15.97 -31.83
N GLY A 20 9.65 -15.37 -31.91
CA GLY A 20 8.37 -16.08 -31.85
C GLY A 20 8.20 -17.11 -32.96
N ALA A 21 8.65 -16.81 -34.18
CA ALA A 21 8.66 -17.77 -35.27
C ALA A 21 9.55 -18.98 -34.97
N ALA A 22 10.74 -18.76 -34.40
CA ALA A 22 11.62 -19.84 -33.95
C ALA A 22 10.99 -20.65 -32.79
N LEU A 23 10.38 -19.97 -31.81
CA LEU A 23 9.68 -20.62 -30.69
C LEU A 23 8.57 -21.57 -31.16
N SER A 24 7.76 -21.16 -32.14
CA SER A 24 6.69 -22.01 -32.70
C SER A 24 7.17 -23.31 -33.37
N ARG A 25 8.47 -23.40 -33.70
CA ARG A 25 9.12 -24.56 -34.34
C ARG A 25 10.11 -25.27 -33.43
N ALA A 26 10.29 -24.77 -32.19
CA ALA A 26 11.25 -25.28 -31.24
C ALA A 26 10.74 -26.58 -30.57
N GLU A 27 11.52 -27.64 -30.68
CA GLU A 27 11.34 -28.86 -29.90
C GLU A 27 11.76 -28.62 -28.44
N PRO A 28 11.21 -29.38 -27.47
CA PRO A 28 11.69 -29.34 -26.09
C PRO A 28 13.20 -29.57 -26.00
N GLY A 29 13.91 -28.62 -25.40
CA GLY A 29 15.37 -28.57 -25.27
C GLY A 29 16.11 -27.84 -26.39
N ALA A 30 15.40 -27.22 -27.35
CA ALA A 30 16.01 -26.44 -28.42
C ALA A 30 16.75 -25.18 -27.92
N THR A 31 17.77 -24.77 -28.66
CA THR A 31 18.52 -23.52 -28.44
C THR A 31 18.27 -22.55 -29.59
N ILE A 32 17.80 -21.36 -29.27
CA ILE A 32 17.54 -20.27 -30.20
C ILE A 32 18.66 -19.23 -30.03
N SER A 33 19.50 -19.09 -31.06
CA SER A 33 20.55 -18.07 -31.12
C SER A 33 20.02 -16.83 -31.84
N VAL A 34 20.04 -15.69 -31.16
CA VAL A 34 19.45 -14.44 -31.64
C VAL A 34 20.55 -13.43 -31.96
N HIS A 35 20.62 -12.99 -33.21
CA HIS A 35 21.58 -11.98 -33.64
C HIS A 35 21.20 -10.56 -33.15
N PRO A 36 22.15 -9.61 -33.11
CA PRO A 36 21.90 -8.23 -32.74
C PRO A 36 20.69 -7.61 -33.45
N GLY A 37 19.80 -6.97 -32.69
CA GLY A 37 18.60 -6.35 -33.23
C GLY A 37 17.54 -5.99 -32.20
N ARG A 38 16.58 -5.17 -32.63
CA ARG A 38 15.37 -4.84 -31.87
C ARG A 38 14.19 -5.63 -32.42
N TYR A 39 13.56 -6.43 -31.57
CA TYR A 39 12.48 -7.34 -31.87
C TYR A 39 11.21 -6.87 -31.17
N VAL A 40 10.22 -6.42 -31.94
CA VAL A 40 8.94 -5.96 -31.39
C VAL A 40 7.94 -7.10 -31.44
N GLU A 41 7.98 -7.97 -30.43
CA GLU A 41 7.15 -9.18 -30.36
C GLU A 41 6.96 -9.68 -28.92
N LYS A 42 5.93 -10.50 -28.74
CA LYS A 42 5.65 -11.20 -27.48
C LYS A 42 6.28 -12.59 -27.52
N LEU A 43 7.00 -12.96 -26.47
CA LEU A 43 7.56 -14.29 -26.31
C LEU A 43 6.65 -15.10 -25.40
N ILE A 44 5.97 -16.08 -25.98
CA ILE A 44 5.12 -17.01 -25.25
C ILE A 44 5.84 -18.36 -25.25
N VAL A 45 6.19 -18.85 -24.07
CA VAL A 45 6.97 -20.08 -23.90
C VAL A 45 6.16 -21.15 -23.17
N GLY A 46 5.84 -22.23 -23.90
CA GLY A 46 5.21 -23.44 -23.36
C GLY A 46 6.18 -24.61 -23.18
N ASN A 47 7.21 -24.73 -24.03
CA ASN A 47 8.18 -25.83 -23.99
C ASN A 47 9.50 -25.38 -23.37
N ARG A 48 10.29 -26.30 -22.80
CA ARG A 48 11.62 -25.98 -22.28
C ARG A 48 12.56 -25.54 -23.41
N VAL A 49 12.95 -24.27 -23.46
CA VAL A 49 13.85 -23.74 -24.50
C VAL A 49 14.95 -22.83 -23.93
N THR A 50 16.06 -22.71 -24.65
CA THR A 50 17.11 -21.72 -24.36
C THR A 50 17.12 -20.66 -25.45
N ILE A 51 17.04 -19.38 -25.09
CA ILE A 51 17.17 -18.23 -25.99
C ILE A 51 18.45 -17.48 -25.59
N SER A 52 19.41 -17.40 -26.49
CA SER A 52 20.69 -16.72 -26.22
C SER A 52 20.94 -15.64 -27.25
N ALA A 53 21.27 -14.44 -26.79
CA ALA A 53 21.91 -13.46 -27.66
C ALA A 53 23.22 -14.05 -28.21
N ALA A 54 23.47 -13.86 -29.50
CA ALA A 54 24.73 -14.24 -30.15
C ALA A 54 25.88 -13.39 -29.60
N ASP A 55 25.61 -12.09 -29.40
CA ASP A 55 26.48 -11.13 -28.73
C ASP A 55 25.72 -10.52 -27.53
N PRO A 56 26.17 -10.68 -26.28
CA PRO A 56 25.44 -10.19 -25.10
C PRO A 56 25.13 -8.69 -25.15
N GLY A 57 23.91 -8.30 -24.74
CA GLY A 57 23.48 -6.90 -24.66
C GLY A 57 23.12 -6.25 -26.01
N THR A 58 23.15 -7.00 -27.10
CA THR A 58 22.84 -6.49 -28.45
C THR A 58 21.43 -6.84 -28.94
N VAL A 59 20.70 -7.66 -28.18
CA VAL A 59 19.34 -8.12 -28.49
C VAL A 59 18.36 -7.43 -27.56
N GLU A 60 17.42 -6.69 -28.13
CA GLU A 60 16.32 -6.03 -27.42
C GLU A 60 14.99 -6.60 -27.88
N VAL A 61 14.16 -7.05 -26.95
CA VAL A 61 12.78 -7.47 -27.19
C VAL A 61 11.85 -6.51 -26.48
N HIS A 62 10.88 -5.98 -27.22
CA HIS A 62 10.03 -4.88 -26.77
C HIS A 62 8.56 -5.10 -27.14
N VAL A 63 7.66 -4.67 -26.27
CA VAL A 63 6.22 -4.60 -26.55
C VAL A 63 5.61 -3.31 -26.01
N GLU A 64 4.69 -2.71 -26.78
CA GLU A 64 3.91 -1.55 -26.34
C GLU A 64 2.72 -1.97 -25.45
N GLU A 65 2.12 -3.14 -25.73
CA GLU A 65 0.97 -3.67 -25.00
C GLU A 65 1.18 -5.17 -24.70
N GLY A 66 0.94 -5.58 -23.46
CA GLY A 66 1.13 -6.92 -22.91
C GLY A 66 2.49 -7.19 -22.28
N SER A 67 2.66 -8.40 -21.76
CA SER A 67 3.94 -8.91 -21.29
C SER A 67 4.87 -9.24 -22.47
N VAL A 68 6.14 -8.89 -22.35
CA VAL A 68 7.16 -9.22 -23.37
C VAL A 68 7.54 -10.70 -23.29
N LEU A 69 7.51 -11.29 -22.08
CA LEU A 69 7.73 -12.71 -21.85
C LEU A 69 6.62 -13.29 -20.97
N VAL A 70 5.97 -14.34 -21.46
CA VAL A 70 5.00 -15.14 -20.71
C VAL A 70 5.44 -16.59 -20.73
N VAL A 71 5.54 -17.21 -19.55
CA VAL A 71 5.91 -18.62 -19.42
C VAL A 71 4.80 -19.37 -18.68
N HIS A 72 4.23 -20.36 -19.35
CA HIS A 72 3.03 -21.08 -18.89
C HIS A 72 3.15 -22.62 -19.01
N GLY A 73 4.36 -23.14 -19.25
CA GLY A 73 4.62 -24.57 -19.42
C GLY A 73 5.89 -25.03 -18.71
N GLU A 74 6.81 -25.73 -19.39
CA GLU A 74 7.97 -26.35 -18.72
C GLU A 74 9.04 -25.35 -18.24
N GLY A 75 9.29 -24.27 -19.00
CA GLY A 75 10.23 -23.22 -18.61
C GLY A 75 11.04 -22.62 -19.76
N ALA A 76 11.85 -21.61 -19.47
CA ALA A 76 12.71 -20.94 -20.44
C ALA A 76 14.04 -20.52 -19.79
N GLN A 77 15.14 -20.60 -20.54
CA GLN A 77 16.39 -19.92 -20.16
C GLN A 77 16.69 -18.83 -21.17
N LEU A 78 16.88 -17.60 -20.72
CA LEU A 78 17.27 -16.47 -21.55
C LEU A 78 18.65 -15.97 -21.12
N ARG A 79 19.52 -15.68 -22.08
CA ARG A 79 20.87 -15.17 -21.82
C ARG A 79 21.22 -13.94 -22.64
N GLY A 80 21.63 -12.86 -21.97
CA GLY A 80 22.16 -11.65 -22.61
C GLY A 80 21.12 -10.83 -23.37
N VAL A 81 19.83 -10.96 -23.03
CA VAL A 81 18.70 -10.33 -23.73
C VAL A 81 18.15 -9.17 -22.91
N ALA A 82 17.86 -8.04 -23.56
CA ALA A 82 17.10 -6.94 -22.96
C ALA A 82 15.61 -7.13 -23.25
N LEU A 83 14.78 -7.14 -22.22
CA LEU A 83 13.32 -7.30 -22.27
C LEU A 83 12.66 -6.02 -21.78
N SER A 84 11.70 -5.48 -22.54
CA SER A 84 10.95 -4.29 -22.13
C SER A 84 9.47 -4.37 -22.48
N SER A 85 8.63 -3.86 -21.57
CA SER A 85 7.20 -3.67 -21.79
C SER A 85 6.78 -2.28 -21.32
N ASP A 86 6.07 -1.56 -22.19
CA ASP A 86 5.44 -0.26 -21.89
C ASP A 86 3.97 -0.42 -21.44
N ASP A 87 3.50 -1.66 -21.28
CA ASP A 87 2.12 -1.91 -20.83
C ASP A 87 1.94 -1.42 -19.38
N PRO A 88 0.91 -0.60 -19.09
CA PRO A 88 0.71 -0.05 -17.75
C PRO A 88 0.00 -1.03 -16.79
N LYS A 89 -0.50 -2.16 -17.28
CA LYS A 89 -1.34 -3.11 -16.52
C LYS A 89 -0.66 -4.45 -16.25
N LEU A 90 0.06 -4.98 -17.23
CA LEU A 90 0.62 -6.34 -17.17
C LEU A 90 2.11 -6.34 -16.86
N ALA A 91 2.58 -7.38 -16.18
CA ALA A 91 4.00 -7.53 -15.87
C ALA A 91 4.83 -7.62 -17.15
N ALA A 92 6.07 -7.09 -17.17
CA ALA A 92 6.94 -7.26 -18.34
C ALA A 92 7.27 -8.75 -18.54
N VAL A 93 7.58 -9.45 -17.45
CA VAL A 93 7.79 -10.90 -17.41
C VAL A 93 6.75 -11.53 -16.48
N ASP A 94 5.88 -12.38 -17.02
CA ASP A 94 4.86 -13.11 -16.27
C ASP A 94 5.16 -14.63 -16.31
N VAL A 95 5.50 -15.18 -15.15
CA VAL A 95 5.80 -16.60 -14.96
C VAL A 95 4.62 -17.26 -14.24
N TYR A 96 3.74 -17.87 -15.02
CA TYR A 96 2.53 -18.54 -14.53
C TYR A 96 2.83 -19.98 -14.06
N ALA A 97 3.65 -20.70 -14.82
CA ALA A 97 4.04 -22.07 -14.55
C ALA A 97 5.42 -22.36 -15.14
N GLY A 98 6.15 -23.31 -14.54
CA GLY A 98 7.50 -23.65 -14.95
C GLY A 98 8.56 -22.71 -14.39
N GLU A 99 9.80 -22.87 -14.84
CA GLU A 99 10.93 -22.08 -14.37
C GLU A 99 11.43 -21.13 -15.47
N VAL A 100 11.68 -19.88 -15.11
CA VAL A 100 12.38 -18.93 -15.97
C VAL A 100 13.75 -18.61 -15.38
N ALA A 101 14.79 -18.95 -16.12
CA ALA A 101 16.17 -18.56 -15.83
C ALA A 101 16.58 -17.37 -16.71
N LEU A 102 16.95 -16.25 -16.11
CA LEU A 102 17.50 -15.08 -16.81
C LEU A 102 18.96 -14.88 -16.38
N ASP A 103 19.87 -14.97 -17.35
CA ASP A 103 21.31 -14.80 -17.16
C ASP A 103 21.80 -13.57 -17.93
N ASP A 104 22.40 -12.59 -17.24
CA ASP A 104 22.94 -11.36 -17.83
C ASP A 104 21.89 -10.56 -18.65
N CYS A 105 20.64 -10.56 -18.19
CA CYS A 105 19.52 -9.91 -18.86
C CYS A 105 19.17 -8.55 -18.23
N ARG A 106 18.67 -7.61 -19.06
CA ARG A 106 18.06 -6.36 -18.58
C ARG A 106 16.55 -6.46 -18.72
N VAL A 107 15.78 -6.14 -17.69
CA VAL A 107 14.32 -6.20 -17.71
C VAL A 107 13.74 -4.87 -17.25
N ARG A 108 12.89 -4.27 -18.08
CA ARG A 108 12.19 -3.02 -17.79
C ARG A 108 10.68 -3.21 -17.89
N GLY A 109 9.96 -2.78 -16.86
CA GLY A 109 8.50 -2.74 -16.86
C GLY A 109 7.94 -1.34 -16.62
N ALA A 110 6.72 -1.10 -17.11
CA ALA A 110 5.95 0.13 -16.90
C ALA A 110 4.63 -0.08 -16.13
N SER A 111 4.37 -1.29 -15.64
CA SER A 111 3.17 -1.63 -14.84
C SER A 111 3.47 -1.72 -13.35
N TRP A 112 2.49 -2.19 -12.57
CA TRP A 112 2.61 -2.43 -11.14
C TRP A 112 3.71 -3.44 -10.75
N VAL A 113 4.27 -4.21 -11.69
CA VAL A 113 5.42 -5.10 -11.47
C VAL A 113 6.23 -5.36 -12.74
N THR A 114 7.56 -5.48 -12.63
CA THR A 114 8.40 -5.84 -13.80
C THR A 114 8.47 -7.35 -14.00
N LEU A 115 8.77 -8.11 -12.95
CA LEU A 115 8.78 -9.57 -12.99
C LEU A 115 7.82 -10.15 -11.94
N LEU A 116 6.87 -10.96 -12.41
CA LEU A 116 5.87 -11.62 -11.58
C LEU A 116 6.02 -13.14 -11.69
N ALA A 117 6.33 -13.81 -10.58
CA ALA A 117 6.23 -15.26 -10.46
C ALA A 117 4.99 -15.59 -9.62
N ARG A 118 4.06 -16.36 -10.16
CA ARG A 118 2.77 -16.67 -9.51
C ARG A 118 2.33 -18.09 -9.78
N MET A 119 1.32 -18.56 -9.05
CA MET A 119 0.78 -19.91 -9.16
C MET A 119 1.88 -20.98 -8.96
N GLN A 120 2.35 -21.61 -10.05
CA GLN A 120 3.38 -22.66 -10.04
C GLN A 120 4.67 -22.20 -10.75
N GLY A 121 4.79 -20.91 -11.08
CA GLY A 121 5.96 -20.33 -11.73
C GLY A 121 7.10 -20.07 -10.74
N SER A 122 8.35 -20.26 -11.16
CA SER A 122 9.53 -19.85 -10.40
C SER A 122 10.52 -19.08 -11.27
N VAL A 123 11.32 -18.25 -10.64
CA VAL A 123 12.31 -17.40 -11.31
C VAL A 123 13.70 -17.65 -10.75
N ALA A 124 14.69 -17.74 -11.63
CA ALA A 124 16.11 -17.77 -11.33
C ALA A 124 16.81 -16.61 -12.08
N LEU A 125 17.30 -15.62 -11.36
CA LEU A 125 17.99 -14.46 -11.94
C LEU A 125 19.47 -14.49 -11.60
N ARG A 126 20.32 -14.18 -12.58
CA ARG A 126 21.76 -14.03 -12.39
C ARG A 126 22.30 -12.90 -13.24
N GLY A 127 23.09 -12.00 -12.64
CA GLY A 127 23.74 -10.92 -13.41
C GLY A 127 22.76 -9.95 -14.04
N CYS A 128 21.53 -9.86 -13.52
CA CYS A 128 20.45 -9.11 -14.15
C CYS A 128 20.38 -7.65 -13.67
N ASP A 129 19.71 -6.82 -14.47
CA ASP A 129 19.43 -5.40 -14.22
C ASP A 129 17.91 -5.20 -14.36
N ILE A 130 17.24 -4.79 -13.28
CA ILE A 130 15.77 -4.70 -13.21
C ILE A 130 15.34 -3.29 -12.80
N THR A 131 14.44 -2.70 -13.60
CA THR A 131 13.89 -1.36 -13.37
C THR A 131 12.37 -1.32 -13.58
N ASN A 132 11.68 -0.43 -12.85
CA ASN A 132 10.24 -0.24 -13.01
C ASN A 132 9.81 1.23 -12.81
N SER A 133 9.20 1.85 -13.83
CA SER A 133 8.78 3.26 -13.74
C SER A 133 7.52 3.52 -12.91
N VAL A 134 6.71 2.50 -12.58
CA VAL A 134 5.41 2.66 -11.91
C VAL A 134 5.28 1.78 -10.66
N GLY A 135 5.74 0.53 -10.75
CA GLY A 135 5.47 -0.50 -9.76
C GLY A 135 6.70 -1.08 -9.08
N ALA A 136 6.58 -2.35 -8.69
CA ALA A 136 7.63 -3.11 -8.02
C ALA A 136 8.62 -3.71 -9.02
N GLY A 137 9.84 -4.00 -8.58
CA GLY A 137 10.82 -4.71 -9.38
C GLY A 137 10.41 -6.17 -9.58
N VAL A 138 10.49 -6.94 -8.51
CA VAL A 138 10.21 -8.39 -8.52
C VAL A 138 9.14 -8.73 -7.48
N VAL A 139 8.14 -9.51 -7.90
CA VAL A 139 7.08 -10.02 -7.01
C VAL A 139 7.00 -11.54 -7.16
N VAL A 140 7.14 -12.25 -6.04
CA VAL A 140 7.01 -13.71 -5.97
C VAL A 140 5.78 -14.06 -5.13
N MET A 141 4.80 -14.70 -5.75
CA MET A 141 3.52 -15.16 -5.17
C MET A 141 3.29 -16.65 -5.44
N SER A 142 4.38 -17.41 -5.58
CA SER A 142 4.36 -18.84 -5.88
C SER A 142 5.14 -19.61 -4.84
N VAL A 143 4.74 -20.87 -4.65
CA VAL A 143 5.37 -21.79 -3.69
C VAL A 143 6.73 -22.30 -4.20
N GLY A 144 6.97 -22.21 -5.51
CA GLY A 144 8.22 -22.60 -6.14
C GLY A 144 9.40 -21.79 -5.61
N SER A 145 10.56 -22.43 -5.42
CA SER A 145 11.76 -21.76 -4.94
C SER A 145 12.30 -20.82 -6.00
N SER A 146 12.19 -19.52 -5.75
CA SER A 146 12.78 -18.49 -6.61
C SER A 146 14.15 -18.08 -6.08
N THR A 147 15.08 -17.76 -6.98
CA THR A 147 16.45 -17.34 -6.65
C THR A 147 16.85 -16.11 -7.44
N ILE A 148 17.54 -15.17 -6.79
CA ILE A 148 18.10 -13.99 -7.42
C ILE A 148 19.53 -13.86 -6.91
N GLU A 149 20.49 -13.92 -7.83
CA GLU A 149 21.91 -13.83 -7.54
C GLU A 149 22.56 -12.71 -8.37
N ASP A 150 23.55 -12.00 -7.82
CA ASP A 150 24.39 -11.05 -8.56
C ASP A 150 23.60 -10.02 -9.40
N THR A 151 22.43 -9.60 -8.90
CA THR A 151 21.44 -8.81 -9.64
C THR A 151 21.27 -7.42 -9.01
N VAL A 152 21.10 -6.40 -9.85
CA VAL A 152 20.82 -5.02 -9.45
C VAL A 152 19.35 -4.71 -9.71
N ILE A 153 18.65 -4.24 -8.68
CA ILE A 153 17.26 -3.78 -8.75
C ILE A 153 17.27 -2.30 -8.38
N HIS A 154 16.91 -1.43 -9.31
CA HIS A 154 17.02 0.01 -9.10
C HIS A 154 15.92 0.80 -9.80
N ASP A 155 15.77 2.06 -9.40
CA ASP A 155 14.79 2.99 -9.98
C ASP A 155 13.38 2.39 -10.05
N VAL A 156 12.92 1.83 -8.92
CA VAL A 156 11.57 1.26 -8.78
C VAL A 156 10.67 2.25 -8.06
N ALA A 157 9.49 2.52 -8.63
CA ALA A 157 8.56 3.50 -8.09
C ALA A 157 7.81 3.03 -6.83
N THR A 158 7.85 1.74 -6.48
CA THR A 158 7.34 1.23 -5.21
C THR A 158 8.36 0.36 -4.49
N THR A 159 8.20 -0.97 -4.51
CA THR A 159 9.03 -1.91 -3.75
C THR A 159 10.05 -2.63 -4.64
N GLY A 160 11.29 -2.80 -4.17
CA GLY A 160 12.31 -3.57 -4.91
C GLY A 160 11.90 -5.01 -5.11
N VAL A 161 11.69 -5.73 -4.00
CA VAL A 161 11.33 -7.15 -3.98
C VAL A 161 10.18 -7.41 -3.02
N VAL A 162 9.16 -8.13 -3.48
CA VAL A 162 8.01 -8.57 -2.67
C VAL A 162 7.93 -10.09 -2.65
N VAL A 163 7.86 -10.67 -1.45
CA VAL A 163 7.58 -12.09 -1.22
C VAL A 163 6.20 -12.21 -0.60
N GLY A 164 5.25 -12.70 -1.38
CA GLY A 164 3.87 -12.91 -0.98
C GLY A 164 3.67 -14.14 -0.10
N GLU A 165 2.42 -14.35 0.33
CA GLU A 165 2.03 -15.46 1.20
C GLU A 165 2.52 -16.82 0.68
N LYS A 166 3.02 -17.68 1.58
CA LYS A 166 3.48 -19.06 1.29
C LYS A 166 4.54 -19.17 0.18
N SER A 167 5.22 -18.08 -0.13
CA SER A 167 6.22 -18.01 -1.19
C SER A 167 7.65 -18.14 -0.64
N ALA A 168 8.58 -18.61 -1.47
CA ALA A 168 9.97 -18.80 -1.07
C ALA A 168 10.94 -18.09 -2.02
N LEU A 169 11.84 -17.27 -1.45
CA LEU A 169 12.82 -16.51 -2.21
C LEU A 169 14.19 -16.49 -1.52
N THR A 170 15.24 -16.72 -2.31
CA THR A 170 16.64 -16.52 -1.90
C THR A 170 17.28 -15.39 -2.71
N LEU A 171 17.82 -14.40 -2.01
CA LEU A 171 18.60 -13.28 -2.55
C LEU A 171 20.07 -13.44 -2.15
N ARG A 172 20.99 -13.38 -3.12
CA ARG A 172 22.43 -13.47 -2.87
C ARG A 172 23.23 -12.45 -3.66
N ARG A 173 24.09 -11.68 -2.98
CA ARG A 173 24.97 -10.70 -3.65
C ARG A 173 24.18 -9.72 -4.52
N CYS A 174 22.96 -9.37 -4.08
CA CYS A 174 22.09 -8.44 -4.80
C CYS A 174 22.25 -7.02 -4.27
N ARG A 175 22.01 -6.04 -5.14
CA ARG A 175 21.94 -4.63 -4.77
C ARG A 175 20.55 -4.09 -5.06
N VAL A 176 19.92 -3.45 -4.08
CA VAL A 176 18.64 -2.75 -4.23
C VAL A 176 18.87 -1.26 -3.94
N THR A 177 18.68 -0.39 -4.94
CA THR A 177 18.98 1.05 -4.82
C THR A 177 17.80 1.91 -5.22
N ALA A 178 17.56 2.99 -4.47
CA ALA A 178 16.57 4.02 -4.80
C ALA A 178 15.13 3.47 -5.01
N ALA A 179 14.70 2.54 -4.16
CA ALA A 179 13.30 2.13 -4.11
C ALA A 179 12.45 3.23 -3.45
N ALA A 180 11.42 3.73 -4.13
CA ALA A 180 10.61 4.84 -3.59
C ALA A 180 9.78 4.44 -2.37
N ALA A 181 9.51 3.14 -2.18
CA ALA A 181 8.91 2.56 -0.99
C ALA A 181 9.89 1.58 -0.32
N ASN A 182 9.48 0.32 -0.09
CA ASN A 182 10.31 -0.65 0.63
C ASN A 182 11.38 -1.22 -0.30
N SER A 183 12.55 -1.62 0.21
CA SER A 183 13.52 -2.30 -0.65
C SER A 183 13.20 -3.80 -0.75
N ILE A 184 12.97 -4.47 0.38
CA ILE A 184 12.55 -5.88 0.45
C ILE A 184 11.37 -6.00 1.42
N CYS A 185 10.30 -6.66 0.99
CA CYS A 185 9.13 -6.92 1.81
C CYS A 185 8.75 -8.42 1.76
N ALA A 186 8.57 -9.03 2.92
CA ALA A 186 8.06 -10.39 3.06
C ALA A 186 6.92 -10.45 4.08
N GLY A 187 5.80 -11.06 3.68
CA GLY A 187 4.62 -11.22 4.53
C GLY A 187 4.00 -12.61 4.41
N GLY A 188 2.99 -12.90 5.22
CA GLY A 188 2.34 -14.21 5.29
C GLY A 188 3.28 -15.33 5.74
N ASP A 189 2.90 -16.59 5.53
CA ASP A 189 3.74 -17.76 5.83
C ASP A 189 4.90 -17.93 4.80
N SER A 190 5.55 -16.84 4.39
CA SER A 190 6.63 -16.83 3.40
C SER A 190 8.00 -17.22 3.99
N ARG A 191 8.94 -17.56 3.11
CA ARG A 191 10.34 -17.88 3.44
C ARG A 191 11.30 -17.02 2.65
N LEU A 192 12.00 -16.12 3.34
CA LEU A 192 12.98 -15.23 2.76
C LEU A 192 14.39 -15.58 3.26
N THR A 193 15.33 -15.77 2.34
CA THR A 193 16.77 -15.84 2.66
C THR A 193 17.50 -14.69 1.96
N VAL A 194 18.30 -13.93 2.69
CA VAL A 194 19.09 -12.80 2.18
C VAL A 194 20.53 -12.99 2.61
N GLU A 195 21.46 -13.09 1.65
CA GLU A 195 22.88 -13.24 1.94
C GLU A 195 23.74 -12.25 1.13
N GLN A 196 24.62 -11.52 1.82
CA GLN A 196 25.60 -10.63 1.17
C GLN A 196 24.96 -9.55 0.28
N CYS A 197 23.79 -9.05 0.65
CA CYS A 197 23.07 -8.03 -0.12
C CYS A 197 23.36 -6.62 0.38
N GLU A 198 23.14 -5.64 -0.50
CA GLU A 198 23.28 -4.21 -0.23
C GLU A 198 21.98 -3.47 -0.55
N ILE A 199 21.54 -2.61 0.37
CA ILE A 199 20.39 -1.72 0.19
C ILE A 199 20.83 -0.27 0.40
N THR A 200 20.46 0.62 -0.53
CA THR A 200 20.80 2.04 -0.45
C THR A 200 19.61 2.92 -0.82
N GLY A 201 19.30 3.92 0.00
CA GLY A 201 18.35 4.98 -0.36
C GLY A 201 16.89 4.52 -0.44
N SER A 202 16.44 3.69 0.51
CA SER A 202 15.05 3.23 0.57
C SER A 202 14.10 4.36 1.01
N GLY A 203 12.98 4.58 0.32
CA GLY A 203 12.00 5.64 0.63
C GLY A 203 11.06 5.32 1.81
N LYS A 204 10.77 4.03 2.02
CA LYS A 204 10.13 3.43 3.20
C LYS A 204 11.07 2.40 3.83
N PRO A 205 10.67 1.57 4.82
CA PRO A 205 11.64 0.70 5.46
C PRO A 205 12.41 -0.20 4.50
N ALA A 206 13.72 -0.35 4.72
CA ALA A 206 14.58 -1.10 3.81
C ALA A 206 14.22 -2.59 3.79
N LEU A 207 14.04 -3.20 4.97
CA LEU A 207 13.61 -4.58 5.13
C LEU A 207 12.34 -4.63 5.99
N VAL A 208 11.27 -5.18 5.42
CA VAL A 208 9.98 -5.38 6.08
C VAL A 208 9.68 -6.87 6.18
N ILE A 209 9.49 -7.37 7.41
CA ILE A 209 9.05 -8.75 7.68
C ILE A 209 7.78 -8.69 8.54
N GLU A 210 6.66 -9.18 8.01
CA GLU A 210 5.38 -9.09 8.70
C GLU A 210 4.66 -10.44 8.85
N GLN A 211 3.70 -10.48 9.77
CA GLN A 211 2.82 -11.62 10.03
C GLN A 211 3.62 -12.84 10.52
N ARG A 212 3.52 -13.99 9.85
CA ARG A 212 4.15 -15.28 10.22
C ARG A 212 5.34 -15.62 9.32
N ALA A 213 5.94 -14.61 8.71
CA ALA A 213 7.03 -14.80 7.76
C ALA A 213 8.28 -15.35 8.45
N TRP A 214 9.01 -16.21 7.74
CA TRP A 214 10.31 -16.73 8.15
C TRP A 214 11.41 -16.03 7.36
N ALA A 215 12.41 -15.51 8.06
CA ALA A 215 13.52 -14.79 7.43
C ALA A 215 14.89 -15.17 8.03
N ARG A 216 15.86 -15.43 7.13
CA ARG A 216 17.29 -15.55 7.48
C ARG A 216 18.07 -14.53 6.69
N VAL A 217 18.68 -13.59 7.41
CA VAL A 217 19.43 -12.48 6.83
C VAL A 217 20.87 -12.56 7.35
N ARG A 218 21.83 -12.60 6.43
CA ARG A 218 23.25 -12.65 6.76
C ARG A 218 24.05 -11.68 5.90
N ALA A 219 24.94 -10.92 6.53
CA ALA A 219 25.80 -9.97 5.84
C ALA A 219 25.02 -8.96 4.97
N LEU A 220 23.92 -8.42 5.50
CA LEU A 220 23.16 -7.35 4.86
C LEU A 220 23.77 -5.99 5.23
N THR A 221 24.00 -5.14 4.23
CA THR A 221 24.37 -3.73 4.44
C THR A 221 23.23 -2.83 4.02
N VAL A 222 22.78 -1.95 4.92
CA VAL A 222 21.75 -0.94 4.66
C VAL A 222 22.31 0.46 4.90
N THR A 223 22.11 1.35 3.94
CA THR A 223 22.64 2.72 3.92
C THR A 223 21.55 3.72 3.55
N GLU A 224 21.44 4.81 4.33
CA GLU A 224 20.64 6.00 4.00
C GLU A 224 19.14 5.72 3.77
N SER A 225 18.50 4.93 4.63
CA SER A 225 17.05 4.74 4.59
C SER A 225 16.32 6.03 4.98
N SER A 226 15.37 6.48 4.17
CA SER A 226 14.50 7.65 4.45
C SER A 226 13.50 7.42 5.58
N ASN A 227 13.43 6.20 6.13
CA ASN A 227 12.57 5.84 7.25
C ASN A 227 13.30 4.91 8.24
N VAL A 228 12.91 3.63 8.31
CA VAL A 228 13.50 2.61 9.19
C VAL A 228 14.38 1.64 8.40
N ASP A 229 15.47 1.10 8.95
CA ASP A 229 16.23 0.07 8.21
C ASP A 229 15.52 -1.31 8.27
N VAL A 230 15.16 -1.78 9.46
CA VAL A 230 14.48 -3.06 9.67
C VAL A 230 13.18 -2.88 10.43
N PHE A 231 12.08 -3.30 9.83
CA PHE A 231 10.75 -3.31 10.44
C PHE A 231 10.24 -4.74 10.54
N VAL A 232 9.98 -5.21 11.77
CA VAL A 232 9.42 -6.54 12.03
C VAL A 232 8.12 -6.42 12.82
N ARG A 233 7.07 -7.09 12.34
CA ARG A 233 5.74 -7.07 12.93
C ARG A 233 5.09 -8.45 12.91
N GLY A 234 4.56 -8.89 14.04
CA GLY A 234 3.81 -10.15 14.18
C GLY A 234 4.67 -11.32 14.65
N GLU A 235 4.14 -12.53 14.55
CA GLU A 235 4.78 -13.80 14.96
C GLU A 235 5.85 -14.30 13.97
N ALA A 236 6.69 -13.39 13.46
CA ALA A 236 7.74 -13.72 12.49
C ALA A 236 8.95 -14.40 13.14
N ASP A 237 9.49 -15.44 12.49
CA ASP A 237 10.77 -16.07 12.85
C ASP A 237 11.89 -15.43 12.02
N VAL A 238 12.58 -14.47 12.63
CA VAL A 238 13.62 -13.68 11.98
C VAL A 238 14.96 -13.88 12.67
N GLN A 239 15.99 -14.22 11.89
CA GLN A 239 17.37 -14.13 12.35
C GLN A 239 18.18 -13.23 11.42
N ILE A 240 18.86 -12.26 12.01
CA ILE A 240 19.74 -11.32 11.32
C ILE A 240 21.15 -11.44 11.92
N SER A 241 22.14 -11.68 11.07
CA SER A 241 23.52 -11.90 11.50
C SER A 241 24.55 -11.18 10.65
N ASP A 242 25.61 -10.68 11.28
CA ASP A 242 26.77 -10.06 10.62
C ASP A 242 26.38 -8.88 9.71
N SER A 243 25.33 -8.13 10.08
CA SER A 243 24.73 -7.08 9.25
C SER A 243 25.02 -5.67 9.77
N THR A 244 25.08 -4.69 8.87
CA THR A 244 25.40 -3.30 9.16
C THR A 244 24.31 -2.36 8.68
N PHE A 245 23.87 -1.45 9.55
CA PHE A 245 22.77 -0.51 9.32
C PHE A 245 23.26 0.91 9.60
N THR A 246 23.20 1.78 8.59
CA THR A 246 23.80 3.12 8.66
C THR A 246 22.88 4.23 8.16
N GLY A 247 22.69 5.26 8.99
CA GLY A 247 22.10 6.52 8.54
C GLY A 247 20.56 6.54 8.38
N ALA A 248 19.82 5.68 9.09
CA ALA A 248 18.36 5.72 9.06
C ALA A 248 17.79 7.09 9.50
N ALA A 249 16.81 7.61 8.75
CA ALA A 249 16.15 8.88 9.06
C ALA A 249 15.25 8.82 10.31
N VAL A 250 14.83 7.62 10.74
CA VAL A 250 14.03 7.43 11.95
C VAL A 250 14.75 6.44 12.87
N GLN A 251 14.69 5.15 12.57
CA GLN A 251 15.21 4.08 13.42
C GLN A 251 15.99 3.04 12.62
N SER A 252 17.00 2.41 13.21
CA SER A 252 17.62 1.26 12.54
C SER A 252 16.75 0.01 12.68
N VAL A 253 16.18 -0.26 13.85
CA VAL A 253 15.32 -1.42 14.06
C VAL A 253 14.05 -1.01 14.80
N HIS A 254 12.91 -1.42 14.26
CA HIS A 254 11.60 -1.28 14.88
C HIS A 254 10.91 -2.65 14.97
N LEU A 255 10.59 -3.07 16.19
CA LEU A 255 9.98 -4.37 16.49
C LEU A 255 8.67 -4.18 17.24
N THR A 256 7.60 -4.81 16.77
CA THR A 256 6.27 -4.76 17.39
C THR A 256 5.53 -6.08 17.21
N GLU A 257 4.48 -6.31 18.02
CA GLU A 257 3.57 -7.46 17.95
C GLU A 257 4.18 -8.83 18.26
N GLY A 258 4.78 -8.98 19.44
CA GLY A 258 5.00 -10.29 20.10
C GLY A 258 6.07 -11.23 19.54
N GLY A 259 6.63 -10.95 18.36
CA GLY A 259 7.69 -11.75 17.74
C GLY A 259 8.98 -11.86 18.58
N SER A 260 9.82 -12.86 18.27
CA SER A 260 11.09 -13.12 18.98
C SER A 260 12.31 -13.11 18.03
N PRO A 261 12.55 -12.00 17.30
CA PRO A 261 13.65 -11.94 16.34
C PRO A 261 15.02 -11.95 17.03
N ALA A 262 16.00 -12.57 16.38
CA ALA A 262 17.37 -12.66 16.88
C ALA A 262 18.34 -11.86 16.01
N PHE A 263 19.16 -11.03 16.66
CA PHE A 263 20.22 -10.24 16.04
C PHE A 263 21.57 -10.66 16.61
N ARG A 264 22.54 -10.95 15.73
CA ARG A 264 23.89 -11.37 16.13
C ARG A 264 24.96 -10.62 15.36
N ASN A 265 25.97 -10.09 16.05
CA ASN A 265 27.08 -9.36 15.42
C ASN A 265 26.60 -8.21 14.51
N CYS A 266 25.52 -7.53 14.88
CA CYS A 266 24.96 -6.44 14.08
C CYS A 266 25.52 -5.08 14.52
N VAL A 267 25.69 -4.17 13.56
CA VAL A 267 26.16 -2.80 13.79
C VAL A 267 25.05 -1.81 13.40
N PHE A 268 24.69 -0.92 14.32
CA PHE A 268 23.71 0.15 14.11
C PHE A 268 24.40 1.50 14.31
N LYS A 269 24.44 2.33 13.27
CA LYS A 269 25.18 3.60 13.30
C LYS A 269 24.41 4.76 12.71
N GLY A 270 24.38 5.90 13.39
CA GLY A 270 23.95 7.15 12.77
C GLY A 270 22.44 7.28 12.53
N ALA A 271 21.60 6.45 13.16
CA ALA A 271 20.15 6.64 13.13
C ALA A 271 19.76 7.99 13.76
N LYS A 272 18.83 8.71 13.14
CA LYS A 272 18.47 10.09 13.56
C LYS A 272 17.64 10.17 14.84
N HIS A 273 17.01 9.07 15.28
CA HIS A 273 16.21 9.05 16.52
C HIS A 273 16.65 7.94 17.48
N THR A 274 16.40 6.67 17.11
CA THR A 274 16.69 5.53 17.98
C THR A 274 17.36 4.40 17.20
N ALA A 275 18.38 3.74 17.75
CA ALA A 275 18.94 2.57 17.06
C ALA A 275 17.99 1.37 17.11
N VAL A 276 17.51 1.00 18.30
CA VAL A 276 16.60 -0.14 18.49
C VAL A 276 15.35 0.28 19.28
N GLN A 277 14.17 0.17 18.66
CA GLN A 277 12.87 0.33 19.32
C GLN A 277 12.13 -1.01 19.41
N VAL A 278 11.70 -1.36 20.62
CA VAL A 278 10.97 -2.61 20.92
C VAL A 278 9.66 -2.30 21.63
N LEU A 279 8.54 -2.71 21.05
CA LEU A 279 7.20 -2.45 21.54
C LEU A 279 6.34 -3.72 21.56
N SER A 280 5.18 -3.63 22.21
CA SER A 280 4.03 -4.53 22.09
C SER A 280 4.38 -6.01 22.21
N ASP A 281 4.81 -6.41 23.42
CA ASP A 281 5.12 -7.79 23.82
C ASP A 281 6.28 -8.47 23.08
N ALA A 282 7.00 -7.76 22.20
CA ALA A 282 8.11 -8.32 21.45
C ALA A 282 9.26 -8.78 22.37
N LYS A 283 9.89 -9.92 22.02
CA LYS A 283 10.90 -10.62 22.82
C LYS A 283 12.22 -10.84 22.07
N PRO A 284 12.84 -9.80 21.52
CA PRO A 284 14.02 -9.96 20.71
C PRO A 284 15.26 -10.31 21.53
N THR A 285 16.21 -11.00 20.90
CA THR A 285 17.54 -11.24 21.48
C THR A 285 18.62 -10.60 20.63
N PHE A 286 19.47 -9.77 21.26
CA PHE A 286 20.63 -9.14 20.63
C PHE A 286 21.91 -9.71 21.25
N THR A 287 22.80 -10.24 20.41
CA THR A 287 24.06 -10.85 20.84
C THR A 287 25.25 -10.22 20.13
N ASP A 288 26.21 -9.73 20.90
CA ASP A 288 27.48 -9.14 20.40
C ASP A 288 27.26 -7.99 19.39
N CYS A 289 26.25 -7.14 19.65
CA CYS A 289 25.87 -6.02 18.78
C CYS A 289 26.53 -4.69 19.20
N THR A 290 26.67 -3.77 18.23
CA THR A 290 27.24 -2.43 18.47
C THR A 290 26.29 -1.33 18.03
N VAL A 291 26.12 -0.31 18.87
CA VAL A 291 25.35 0.91 18.60
C VAL A 291 26.27 2.12 18.70
N SER A 292 26.24 3.01 17.71
CA SER A 292 27.08 4.21 17.70
C SER A 292 26.42 5.43 17.06
N ASP A 293 26.74 6.62 17.56
CA ASP A 293 26.38 7.90 16.96
C ASP A 293 24.85 8.09 16.77
N VAL A 294 24.06 7.82 17.81
CA VAL A 294 22.58 7.92 17.79
C VAL A 294 22.07 8.75 18.97
N PRO A 295 20.92 9.44 18.90
CA PRO A 295 20.36 10.10 20.08
C PRO A 295 20.01 9.09 21.19
N ILE A 296 19.22 8.06 20.87
CA ILE A 296 18.80 7.03 21.81
C ILE A 296 19.33 5.66 21.34
N GLY A 297 20.08 4.96 22.19
CA GLY A 297 20.56 3.62 21.88
C GLY A 297 19.41 2.60 21.79
N ILE A 298 18.72 2.40 22.92
CA ILE A 298 17.60 1.46 23.03
C ILE A 298 16.38 2.18 23.60
N SER A 299 15.21 1.92 23.03
CA SER A 299 13.93 2.36 23.57
C SER A 299 12.96 1.20 23.67
N THR A 300 12.34 1.01 24.83
CA THR A 300 11.35 -0.05 25.05
C THR A 300 10.06 0.50 25.66
N GLY A 301 8.93 -0.09 25.27
CA GLY A 301 7.61 0.23 25.81
C GLY A 301 6.62 -0.93 25.64
N SER A 302 5.40 -0.79 26.16
CA SER A 302 4.28 -1.71 25.92
C SER A 302 4.61 -3.21 26.18
N ASN A 303 5.01 -3.54 27.42
CA ASN A 303 5.27 -4.91 27.89
C ASN A 303 6.36 -5.68 27.10
N ALA A 304 7.27 -4.97 26.43
CA ALA A 304 8.37 -5.58 25.70
C ALA A 304 9.36 -6.31 26.64
N THR A 305 9.91 -7.44 26.19
CA THR A 305 10.88 -8.23 26.98
C THR A 305 12.19 -8.54 26.25
N PRO A 306 12.95 -7.51 25.81
CA PRO A 306 14.18 -7.71 25.06
C PRO A 306 15.34 -8.19 25.95
N ARG A 307 16.21 -9.01 25.35
CA ARG A 307 17.44 -9.51 25.96
C ARG A 307 18.67 -9.08 25.17
N PHE A 308 19.62 -8.47 25.87
CA PHE A 308 20.90 -8.04 25.30
C PHE A 308 22.07 -8.78 25.94
N ILE A 309 22.95 -9.36 25.12
CA ILE A 309 24.11 -10.15 25.56
C ILE A 309 25.35 -9.64 24.81
N GLY A 310 26.23 -8.89 25.45
CA GLY A 310 27.39 -8.29 24.79
C GLY A 310 27.01 -7.09 23.92
N LEU A 311 26.49 -6.03 24.53
CA LEU A 311 26.13 -4.81 23.80
C LEU A 311 27.21 -3.74 24.01
N THR A 312 27.68 -3.13 22.92
CA THR A 312 28.53 -1.94 22.98
C THR A 312 27.77 -0.71 22.51
N VAL A 313 27.71 0.36 23.32
CA VAL A 313 27.01 1.61 22.98
C VAL A 313 27.97 2.79 23.14
N ARG A 314 28.11 3.64 22.10
CA ARG A 314 29.00 4.81 22.13
C ARG A 314 28.38 6.00 21.42
N GLY A 315 28.74 7.21 21.83
CA GLY A 315 28.34 8.43 21.10
C GLY A 315 26.85 8.71 21.15
N THR A 316 26.19 8.43 22.27
CA THR A 316 24.77 8.71 22.44
C THR A 316 24.50 10.19 22.73
N GLY A 317 23.44 10.74 22.15
CA GLY A 317 23.03 12.15 22.34
C GLY A 317 22.14 12.39 23.56
N ASP A 318 21.23 11.46 23.84
CA ASP A 318 20.19 11.58 24.85
C ASP A 318 20.23 10.44 25.87
N SER A 319 20.26 9.18 25.43
CA SER A 319 20.42 8.06 26.37
C SER A 319 21.00 6.79 25.77
N VAL A 320 21.66 5.98 26.60
CA VAL A 320 22.08 4.61 26.22
C VAL A 320 20.87 3.71 26.10
N ALA A 321 19.98 3.74 27.10
CA ALA A 321 18.71 3.03 27.06
C ALA A 321 17.62 3.80 27.81
N SER A 322 16.43 3.85 27.22
CA SER A 322 15.20 4.38 27.81
C SER A 322 14.16 3.28 27.90
N ILE A 323 13.84 2.86 29.12
CA ILE A 323 13.02 1.70 29.41
C ILE A 323 11.74 2.18 30.13
N GLY A 324 10.59 2.09 29.45
CA GLY A 324 9.28 2.52 29.98
C GLY A 324 8.16 1.48 29.80
N GLY A 325 6.93 1.89 30.11
CA GLY A 325 5.75 1.02 30.17
C GLY A 325 5.89 -0.08 31.22
N ASP A 326 5.30 -1.24 30.94
CA ASP A 326 5.45 -2.47 31.73
C ASP A 326 6.58 -3.37 31.20
N SER A 327 7.61 -2.80 30.56
CA SER A 327 8.69 -3.58 29.92
C SER A 327 9.58 -4.31 30.93
N ALA A 328 10.13 -5.46 30.55
CA ALA A 328 11.12 -6.21 31.33
C ALA A 328 12.40 -6.45 30.52
N VAL A 329 13.44 -5.69 30.81
CA VAL A 329 14.69 -5.69 30.02
C VAL A 329 15.80 -6.41 30.77
N THR A 330 16.51 -7.28 30.06
CA THR A 330 17.72 -7.94 30.58
C THR A 330 18.95 -7.53 29.79
N MET A 331 20.01 -7.12 30.48
CA MET A 331 21.29 -6.77 29.87
C MET A 331 22.45 -7.47 30.57
N HIS A 332 23.25 -8.20 29.78
CA HIS A 332 24.47 -8.83 30.25
C HIS A 332 25.67 -8.42 29.39
N ARG A 333 26.80 -8.08 30.02
CA ARG A 333 28.03 -7.61 29.34
C ARG A 333 27.80 -6.32 28.53
N LEU A 334 27.23 -5.28 29.17
CA LEU A 334 27.09 -3.95 28.54
C LEU A 334 28.40 -3.18 28.65
N ARG A 335 28.82 -2.53 27.56
CA ARG A 335 29.91 -1.54 27.55
C ARG A 335 29.38 -0.24 26.94
N ALA A 336 29.14 0.77 27.78
CA ALA A 336 28.53 2.02 27.38
C ALA A 336 29.43 3.22 27.71
N VAL A 337 29.57 4.14 26.75
CA VAL A 337 30.20 5.45 26.96
C VAL A 337 29.18 6.52 26.56
N VAL A 338 28.70 7.25 27.56
CA VAL A 338 27.71 8.33 27.39
C VAL A 338 28.46 9.57 26.93
N ALA A 339 28.10 10.09 25.76
CA ALA A 339 28.68 11.35 25.28
C ALA A 339 27.87 12.56 25.81
N LYS A 340 26.54 12.45 25.79
CA LYS A 340 25.60 13.46 26.29
C LYS A 340 24.31 12.76 26.75
N GLY A 341 23.57 13.41 27.66
CA GLY A 341 22.28 12.92 28.13
C GLY A 341 22.40 12.05 29.37
N ALA A 342 21.79 10.87 29.40
CA ALA A 342 21.81 9.92 30.51
C ALA A 342 22.36 8.54 30.07
N GLY A 343 22.77 7.71 31.03
CA GLY A 343 23.10 6.31 30.79
C GLY A 343 21.82 5.49 30.60
N LEU A 344 21.40 4.81 31.66
CA LEU A 344 20.23 3.93 31.68
C LEU A 344 19.07 4.62 32.39
N LEU A 345 17.96 4.83 31.69
CA LEU A 345 16.72 5.40 32.24
C LEU A 345 15.67 4.28 32.38
N VAL A 346 15.21 4.03 33.60
CA VAL A 346 14.12 3.07 33.89
C VAL A 346 12.97 3.83 34.53
N GLN A 347 11.80 3.76 33.91
CA GLN A 347 10.68 4.64 34.24
C GLN A 347 9.36 3.87 34.32
N GLU A 348 8.33 4.53 34.84
CA GLU A 348 6.97 3.99 34.94
C GLU A 348 6.95 2.69 35.76
N ASN A 349 6.45 1.57 35.21
CA ASN A 349 6.38 0.28 35.90
C ASN A 349 7.45 -0.72 35.43
N ALA A 350 8.44 -0.23 34.68
CA ALA A 350 9.40 -1.10 34.02
C ALA A 350 10.32 -1.83 35.00
N SER A 351 10.77 -3.02 34.57
CA SER A 351 11.76 -3.82 35.29
C SER A 351 13.05 -3.97 34.48
N PHE A 352 14.19 -3.84 35.17
CA PHE A 352 15.52 -3.95 34.58
C PHE A 352 16.40 -4.91 35.38
N GLU A 353 16.99 -5.90 34.70
CA GLU A 353 18.02 -6.76 35.27
C GLU A 353 19.33 -6.62 34.49
N GLY A 354 20.39 -6.23 35.20
CA GLY A 354 21.71 -5.96 34.65
C GLY A 354 22.81 -6.76 35.32
N ALA A 355 23.74 -7.32 34.54
CA ALA A 355 24.94 -7.99 35.07
C ALA A 355 26.17 -7.74 34.19
N ASP A 356 27.34 -7.51 34.80
CA ASP A 356 28.58 -7.12 34.09
C ASP A 356 28.36 -5.88 33.20
N LEU A 357 27.84 -4.80 33.78
CA LEU A 357 27.69 -3.53 33.10
C LEU A 357 28.91 -2.65 33.36
N VAL A 358 29.47 -2.03 32.32
CA VAL A 358 30.45 -0.95 32.45
C VAL A 358 29.88 0.28 31.77
N VAL A 359 29.50 1.27 32.56
CA VAL A 359 28.90 2.52 32.09
C VAL A 359 29.81 3.68 32.49
N ASP A 360 30.38 4.34 31.49
CA ASP A 360 31.10 5.59 31.67
C ASP A 360 30.18 6.76 31.32
N SER A 361 29.69 7.45 32.34
CA SER A 361 28.70 8.53 32.19
C SER A 361 29.33 9.92 32.07
N GLY A 362 30.64 10.08 32.33
CA GLY A 362 31.26 11.40 32.40
C GLY A 362 30.47 12.33 33.35
N GLY A 363 30.01 13.47 32.86
CA GLY A 363 29.19 14.41 33.64
C GLY A 363 27.69 14.09 33.73
N ALA A 364 27.23 12.94 33.23
CA ALA A 364 25.84 12.52 33.23
C ALA A 364 25.50 11.53 34.35
N VAL A 365 24.20 11.33 34.59
CA VAL A 365 23.67 10.24 35.42
C VAL A 365 23.82 8.91 34.67
N GLY A 366 24.50 7.93 35.27
CA GLY A 366 24.74 6.61 34.68
C GLY A 366 23.53 5.67 34.77
N LEU A 367 22.75 5.73 35.85
CA LEU A 367 21.51 4.97 36.03
C LEU A 367 20.48 5.82 36.76
N SER A 368 19.27 5.95 36.21
CA SER A 368 18.16 6.69 36.82
C SER A 368 16.89 5.85 36.84
N LEU A 369 16.24 5.77 37.99
CA LEU A 369 14.93 5.15 38.19
C LEU A 369 13.88 6.20 38.55
N SER A 370 12.65 6.06 38.05
CA SER A 370 11.51 6.93 38.39
C SER A 370 10.17 6.20 38.29
N GLY A 371 9.13 6.71 38.95
CA GLY A 371 7.83 6.04 39.01
C GLY A 371 7.88 4.80 39.90
N SER A 372 7.22 3.71 39.51
CA SER A 372 7.23 2.41 40.19
C SER A 372 8.29 1.45 39.61
N ALA A 373 9.34 2.00 39.00
CA ALA A 373 10.37 1.24 38.31
C ALA A 373 11.18 0.37 39.29
N ARG A 374 11.59 -0.82 38.82
CA ARG A 374 12.39 -1.77 39.60
C ARG A 374 13.66 -2.17 38.86
N ALA A 375 14.82 -2.09 39.52
CA ALA A 375 16.07 -2.53 38.92
C ALA A 375 16.89 -3.43 39.85
N THR A 376 17.50 -4.47 39.29
CA THR A 376 18.54 -5.29 39.94
C THR A 376 19.81 -5.22 39.10
N VAL A 377 20.90 -4.77 39.69
CA VAL A 377 22.20 -4.64 39.02
C VAL A 377 23.26 -5.40 39.80
N ARG A 378 23.97 -6.29 39.10
CA ARG A 378 25.02 -7.15 39.66
C ARG A 378 26.36 -6.93 38.98
N GLU A 379 27.45 -7.07 39.72
CA GLU A 379 28.82 -7.15 39.15
C GLU A 379 29.15 -5.99 38.19
N SER A 380 28.70 -4.78 38.50
CA SER A 380 28.71 -3.66 37.54
C SER A 380 29.54 -2.47 38.02
N ARG A 381 30.08 -1.72 37.06
CA ARG A 381 30.89 -0.52 37.30
C ARG A 381 30.25 0.69 36.62
N PHE A 382 30.04 1.74 37.41
CA PHE A 382 29.63 3.06 36.94
C PHE A 382 30.73 4.07 37.25
N THR A 383 31.22 4.76 36.22
CA THR A 383 32.21 5.84 36.35
C THR A 383 31.57 7.15 35.91
N GLY A 384 31.74 8.20 36.70
CA GLY A 384 31.24 9.54 36.38
C GLY A 384 32.00 10.63 37.14
N THR A 385 31.66 11.88 36.88
CA THR A 385 32.21 13.06 37.54
C THR A 385 31.12 13.93 38.19
N ASP A 386 29.86 13.57 38.02
CA ASP A 386 28.72 14.27 38.62
C ASP A 386 28.46 13.80 40.07
N ALA A 387 27.70 14.60 40.82
CA ALA A 387 27.36 14.30 42.20
C ALA A 387 26.42 13.09 42.34
N ALA A 388 25.61 12.77 41.33
CA ALA A 388 24.60 11.72 41.36
C ALA A 388 24.68 10.81 40.12
N GLY A 389 25.50 9.76 40.20
CA GLY A 389 25.72 8.83 39.07
C GLY A 389 24.69 7.72 39.04
N VAL A 390 24.12 7.41 40.19
CA VAL A 390 22.93 6.56 40.33
C VAL A 390 21.86 7.35 41.06
N GLN A 391 20.68 7.47 40.45
CA GLN A 391 19.54 8.19 40.98
C GLN A 391 18.31 7.30 41.08
N VAL A 392 17.65 7.31 42.24
CA VAL A 392 16.40 6.57 42.48
C VAL A 392 15.33 7.55 42.92
N GLY A 393 14.36 7.80 42.05
CA GLY A 393 13.22 8.68 42.34
C GLY A 393 12.22 8.07 43.34
N PRO A 394 11.22 8.86 43.76
CA PRO A 394 10.20 8.40 44.69
C PRO A 394 9.35 7.27 44.08
N GLY A 395 9.10 6.22 44.88
CA GLY A 395 8.30 5.06 44.46
C GLY A 395 9.08 3.95 43.75
N ALA A 396 10.35 4.18 43.38
CA ALA A 396 11.18 3.21 42.69
C ALA A 396 12.01 2.36 43.65
N ASP A 397 12.34 1.13 43.22
CA ASP A 397 13.15 0.17 43.97
C ASP A 397 14.43 -0.21 43.21
N LEU A 398 15.58 -0.08 43.87
CA LEU A 398 16.88 -0.47 43.32
C LEU A 398 17.59 -1.50 44.21
N THR A 399 18.11 -2.56 43.60
CA THR A 399 19.06 -3.50 44.24
C THR A 399 20.40 -3.46 43.53
N LEU A 400 21.47 -3.16 44.26
CA LEU A 400 22.86 -3.21 43.81
C LEU A 400 23.62 -4.31 44.55
N GLU A 401 24.26 -5.20 43.80
CA GLU A 401 25.06 -6.31 44.35
C GLU A 401 26.43 -6.35 43.67
N SER A 402 27.52 -6.33 44.45
CA SER A 402 28.89 -6.39 43.92
C SER A 402 29.18 -5.30 42.87
N CYS A 403 28.69 -4.07 43.13
CA CYS A 403 28.81 -2.93 42.23
C CYS A 403 29.88 -1.92 42.69
N VAL A 404 30.51 -1.23 41.74
CA VAL A 404 31.48 -0.16 42.00
C VAL A 404 31.01 1.15 41.37
N LEU A 405 30.81 2.18 42.20
CA LEU A 405 30.56 3.55 41.77
C LEU A 405 31.85 4.35 41.96
N ARG A 406 32.40 4.95 40.89
CA ARG A 406 33.66 5.69 40.97
C ARG A 406 33.54 7.10 40.41
N GLY A 407 34.06 8.08 41.17
CA GLY A 407 33.98 9.50 40.80
C GLY A 407 32.60 10.13 41.06
N THR A 408 31.65 9.32 41.57
CA THR A 408 30.23 9.67 41.64
C THR A 408 29.53 8.97 42.80
N GLY A 409 28.45 9.58 43.32
CA GLY A 409 27.64 9.04 44.42
C GLY A 409 26.30 8.41 43.98
N LEU A 410 25.55 7.91 44.97
CA LEU A 410 24.18 7.41 44.86
C LEU A 410 23.22 8.34 45.59
N VAL A 411 22.13 8.73 44.91
CA VAL A 411 21.06 9.56 45.47
C VAL A 411 19.74 8.81 45.38
N ALA A 412 19.03 8.67 46.50
CA ALA A 412 17.78 7.91 46.55
C ALA A 412 16.67 8.56 47.37
N GLU A 413 15.54 8.79 46.71
CA GLU A 413 14.25 9.14 47.32
C GLU A 413 13.32 7.91 47.45
N GLY A 414 13.60 6.84 46.70
CA GLY A 414 12.91 5.54 46.76
C GLY A 414 13.54 4.54 47.74
N ALA A 415 13.28 3.24 47.53
CA ALA A 415 13.89 2.17 48.32
C ALA A 415 15.15 1.62 47.63
N VAL A 416 16.23 1.46 48.40
CA VAL A 416 17.51 0.96 47.87
C VAL A 416 18.08 -0.14 48.75
N GLN A 417 18.48 -1.24 48.13
CA GLN A 417 19.27 -2.30 48.73
C GLN A 417 20.67 -2.31 48.11
N VAL A 418 21.69 -2.20 48.95
CA VAL A 418 23.10 -2.23 48.52
C VAL A 418 23.81 -3.36 49.24
N ARG A 419 24.44 -4.25 48.49
CA ARG A 419 25.17 -5.40 49.02
C ARG A 419 26.55 -5.50 48.39
N ASP A 420 27.56 -5.72 49.22
CA ASP A 420 28.95 -5.98 48.77
C ASP A 420 29.45 -4.97 47.72
N SER A 421 29.08 -3.70 47.88
CA SER A 421 29.32 -2.67 46.85
C SER A 421 30.23 -1.56 47.39
N GLU A 422 30.96 -0.91 46.48
CA GLU A 422 31.95 0.11 46.82
C GLU A 422 31.66 1.43 46.08
N VAL A 423 31.71 2.55 46.82
CA VAL A 423 31.68 3.92 46.29
C VAL A 423 33.05 4.54 46.55
N VAL A 424 33.74 4.99 45.50
CA VAL A 424 35.10 5.52 45.56
C VAL A 424 35.18 6.89 44.89
N ASP A 425 35.89 7.84 45.51
CA ASP A 425 36.16 9.17 44.96
C ASP A 425 34.87 9.96 44.63
N ALA A 426 33.84 9.89 45.47
CA ALA A 426 32.56 10.56 45.19
C ALA A 426 32.73 12.10 45.20
N ALA A 427 32.28 12.79 44.14
CA ALA A 427 32.42 14.23 44.00
C ALA A 427 31.69 15.07 45.10
N ARG A 428 30.61 14.52 45.68
CA ARG A 428 29.90 15.10 46.83
C ARG A 428 29.67 14.03 47.90
N ASP A 429 28.42 13.62 48.11
CA ASP A 429 28.10 12.60 49.10
C ASP A 429 28.32 11.20 48.50
N GLY A 430 28.75 10.24 49.30
CA GLY A 430 28.84 8.85 48.87
C GLY A 430 27.45 8.25 48.64
N LEU A 431 26.63 8.26 49.69
CA LEU A 431 25.21 7.87 49.66
C LEU A 431 24.35 8.99 50.25
N ARG A 432 23.40 9.53 49.49
CA ARG A 432 22.40 10.50 49.97
C ARG A 432 21.00 9.90 49.88
N ILE A 433 20.33 9.73 51.02
CA ILE A 433 19.07 8.98 51.12
C ILE A 433 17.99 9.85 51.77
N LYS A 434 16.85 9.96 51.09
CA LYS A 434 15.60 10.55 51.57
C LYS A 434 14.48 9.50 51.73
N GLY A 435 14.64 8.32 51.13
CA GLY A 435 13.72 7.18 51.23
C GLY A 435 14.18 6.12 52.25
N SER A 436 14.17 4.84 51.84
CA SER A 436 14.62 3.73 52.69
C SER A 436 15.87 3.07 52.13
N VAL A 437 16.82 2.71 53.00
CA VAL A 437 18.06 2.05 52.59
C VAL A 437 18.37 0.83 53.46
N THR A 438 18.77 -0.26 52.81
CA THR A 438 19.41 -1.41 53.46
C THR A 438 20.77 -1.64 52.82
N ALA A 439 21.83 -1.40 53.57
CA ALA A 439 23.21 -1.56 53.12
C ALA A 439 23.92 -2.67 53.91
N THR A 440 24.53 -3.61 53.21
CA THR A 440 25.24 -4.75 53.80
C THR A 440 26.61 -4.90 53.13
N GLN A 441 27.69 -4.92 53.92
CA GLN A 441 29.06 -5.00 53.39
C GLN A 441 29.38 -3.89 52.38
N THR A 442 28.78 -2.71 52.54
CA THR A 442 28.98 -1.56 51.64
C THR A 442 30.17 -0.72 52.11
N ARG A 443 31.03 -0.32 51.17
CA ARG A 443 32.22 0.51 51.44
C ARG A 443 32.10 1.86 50.75
N VAL A 444 32.29 2.95 51.48
CA VAL A 444 32.39 4.31 50.95
C VAL A 444 33.79 4.83 51.27
N ARG A 445 34.56 5.19 50.24
CA ARG A 445 35.95 5.64 50.37
C ARG A 445 36.13 6.95 49.64
N THR A 446 36.55 7.98 50.37
CA THR A 446 36.84 9.31 49.85
C THR A 446 35.59 9.96 49.23
N ALA A 447 34.85 10.72 50.05
CA ALA A 447 33.68 11.49 49.64
C ALA A 447 33.95 13.00 49.79
N GLY A 448 33.63 13.79 48.76
CA GLY A 448 33.82 15.25 48.74
C GLY A 448 32.93 16.04 49.70
N ALA A 449 31.92 15.41 50.30
CA ALA A 449 31.06 15.96 51.34
C ALA A 449 30.79 14.90 52.43
N ASP A 450 29.54 14.45 52.61
CA ASP A 450 29.21 13.43 53.61
C ASP A 450 29.43 12.00 53.05
N GLY A 451 29.93 11.07 53.86
CA GLY A 451 30.07 9.68 53.41
C GLY A 451 28.68 9.06 53.16
N ILE A 452 27.83 9.13 54.17
CA ILE A 452 26.42 8.75 54.13
C ILE A 452 25.59 9.87 54.75
N SER A 453 24.62 10.41 54.00
CA SER A 453 23.67 11.41 54.48
C SER A 453 22.24 10.86 54.43
N LEU A 454 21.58 10.84 55.59
CA LEU A 454 20.18 10.46 55.76
C LEU A 454 19.36 11.71 56.05
N GLU A 455 18.49 12.10 55.10
CA GLU A 455 17.64 13.29 55.19
C GLU A 455 16.32 13.04 55.95
N ALA A 456 15.58 14.11 56.25
CA ALA A 456 14.34 14.04 57.01
C ALA A 456 13.32 13.06 56.38
N GLY A 457 12.85 12.10 57.20
CA GLY A 457 11.88 11.07 56.80
C GLY A 457 12.52 9.78 56.27
N SER A 458 13.86 9.72 56.17
CA SER A 458 14.56 8.51 55.70
C SER A 458 14.75 7.47 56.80
N SER A 459 14.73 6.18 56.45
CA SER A 459 15.06 5.07 57.36
C SER A 459 16.21 4.24 56.81
N GLY A 460 17.00 3.62 57.70
CA GLY A 460 18.24 2.97 57.29
C GLY A 460 18.68 1.79 58.15
N SER A 461 19.14 0.73 57.50
CA SER A 461 19.84 -0.40 58.14
C SER A 461 21.20 -0.61 57.48
N PHE A 462 22.27 -0.48 58.26
CA PHE A 462 23.64 -0.64 57.80
C PHE A 462 24.31 -1.75 58.61
N ILE A 463 24.80 -2.78 57.92
CA ILE A 463 25.42 -3.96 58.53
C ILE A 463 26.78 -4.20 57.88
N ASP A 464 27.84 -4.31 58.68
CA ASP A 464 29.21 -4.58 58.20
C ASP A 464 29.70 -3.53 57.17
N CYS A 465 29.28 -2.27 57.30
CA CYS A 465 29.62 -1.20 56.36
C CYS A 465 30.86 -0.40 56.80
N GLU A 466 31.63 0.10 55.84
CA GLU A 466 32.86 0.87 56.06
C GLU A 466 32.75 2.24 55.37
N VAL A 467 32.99 3.33 56.10
CA VAL A 467 33.02 4.71 55.57
C VAL A 467 34.34 5.35 55.97
N LEU A 468 35.17 5.73 55.00
CA LEU A 468 36.50 6.29 55.22
C LEU A 468 36.69 7.60 54.45
N ASP A 469 37.40 8.55 55.06
CA ASP A 469 37.95 9.74 54.39
C ASP A 469 36.88 10.67 53.78
N SER A 470 35.81 10.94 54.52
CA SER A 470 34.77 11.90 54.12
C SER A 470 35.17 13.34 54.45
N ALA A 471 35.03 14.27 53.51
CA ALA A 471 35.44 15.66 53.71
C ALA A 471 34.63 16.43 54.77
N ALA A 472 33.36 16.05 54.98
CA ALA A 472 32.48 16.64 56.00
C ALA A 472 32.17 15.62 57.11
N VAL A 473 31.02 14.96 57.09
CA VAL A 473 30.64 13.96 58.11
C VAL A 473 30.76 12.55 57.54
N GLY A 474 31.22 11.59 58.34
CA GLY A 474 31.23 10.18 57.94
C GLY A 474 29.82 9.67 57.71
N VAL A 475 28.98 9.66 58.76
CA VAL A 475 27.54 9.35 58.68
C VAL A 475 26.72 10.47 59.33
N ASN A 476 25.95 11.19 58.52
CA ASN A 476 25.06 12.26 58.94
C ASN A 476 23.60 11.76 59.02
N VAL A 477 23.02 11.76 60.22
CA VAL A 477 21.66 11.28 60.47
C VAL A 477 20.74 12.45 60.83
N ASP A 478 20.03 12.97 59.83
CA ASP A 478 19.07 14.07 59.96
C ASP A 478 17.63 13.58 59.78
N THR A 479 17.27 12.52 60.51
CA THR A 479 15.94 11.88 60.46
C THR A 479 15.50 11.41 61.84
N THR A 480 14.19 11.45 62.09
CA THR A 480 13.54 10.94 63.32
C THR A 480 13.10 9.48 63.21
N GLU A 481 13.16 8.92 61.99
CA GLU A 481 12.87 7.51 61.73
C GLU A 481 13.99 6.59 62.23
N PRO A 482 13.74 5.28 62.37
CA PRO A 482 14.73 4.33 62.88
C PRO A 482 15.94 4.18 61.95
N VAL A 483 17.14 4.34 62.51
CA VAL A 483 18.41 4.05 61.82
C VAL A 483 19.25 3.10 62.67
N SER A 484 19.73 2.01 62.07
CA SER A 484 20.59 1.03 62.76
C SER A 484 21.95 0.88 62.09
N LEU A 485 23.00 0.91 62.90
CA LEU A 485 24.39 0.72 62.48
C LEU A 485 24.97 -0.48 63.25
N THR A 486 25.20 -1.60 62.57
CA THR A 486 25.67 -2.86 63.17
C THR A 486 27.02 -3.26 62.57
N ARG A 487 28.06 -3.37 63.40
CA ARG A 487 29.44 -3.72 62.99
C ARG A 487 30.01 -2.79 61.90
N CYS A 488 29.68 -1.50 61.97
CA CYS A 488 30.16 -0.51 61.01
C CYS A 488 31.47 0.15 61.45
N VAL A 489 32.28 0.59 60.50
CA VAL A 489 33.53 1.34 60.72
C VAL A 489 33.40 2.70 60.04
N VAL A 490 33.58 3.80 60.77
CA VAL A 490 33.56 5.16 60.22
C VAL A 490 34.77 5.93 60.70
N ARG A 491 35.68 6.34 59.82
CA ARG A 491 36.97 6.92 60.23
C ARG A 491 37.46 8.03 59.32
N ASP A 492 38.32 8.86 59.88
CA ASP A 492 39.05 9.91 59.17
C ASP A 492 38.13 10.94 58.48
N SER A 493 36.99 11.26 59.10
CA SER A 493 36.05 12.28 58.59
C SER A 493 36.46 13.71 58.97
N GLY A 494 36.15 14.69 58.14
CA GLY A 494 36.57 16.08 58.29
C GLY A 494 36.01 16.80 59.52
N ASN A 495 34.73 16.64 59.82
CA ASN A 495 34.02 17.25 60.96
C ASN A 495 33.80 16.22 62.08
N ASP A 496 32.81 15.35 61.88
CA ASP A 496 32.40 14.30 62.82
C ASP A 496 32.35 12.96 62.08
N ASP A 497 32.75 11.87 62.72
CA ASP A 497 32.58 10.54 62.15
C ASP A 497 31.08 10.16 62.10
N VAL A 498 30.30 10.48 63.13
CA VAL A 498 28.84 10.28 63.13
C VAL A 498 28.13 11.48 63.74
N ARG A 499 27.28 12.15 62.97
CA ARG A 499 26.44 13.29 63.41
C ARG A 499 24.98 12.87 63.54
N ARG A 500 24.31 13.32 64.60
CA ARG A 500 22.90 12.99 64.89
C ARG A 500 22.11 14.28 65.11
N ALA A 501 21.02 14.48 64.37
CA ALA A 501 20.11 15.59 64.59
C ALA A 501 19.28 15.41 65.89
N PRO A 502 18.82 16.50 66.52
CA PRO A 502 17.96 16.41 67.71
C PRO A 502 16.70 15.58 67.45
N GLY A 503 16.49 14.51 68.23
CA GLY A 503 15.35 13.61 68.09
C GLY A 503 15.58 12.38 67.19
N ALA A 504 16.78 12.21 66.62
CA ALA A 504 17.12 11.04 65.81
C ALA A 504 17.17 9.74 66.62
N LYS A 505 16.53 8.67 66.08
CA LYS A 505 16.48 7.34 66.71
C LYS A 505 17.55 6.42 66.11
N VAL A 506 18.78 6.54 66.61
CA VAL A 506 19.94 5.75 66.12
C VAL A 506 20.30 4.63 67.08
N THR A 507 20.26 3.37 66.62
CA THR A 507 20.80 2.21 67.34
C THR A 507 22.18 1.84 66.79
N THR A 508 23.14 1.64 67.67
CA THR A 508 24.52 1.27 67.29
C THR A 508 24.95 0.02 68.03
N ASP A 509 25.39 -1.00 67.29
CA ASP A 509 25.99 -2.22 67.81
C ASP A 509 27.37 -2.42 67.15
N ALA A 510 28.44 -2.52 67.94
CA ALA A 510 29.82 -2.66 67.47
C ALA A 510 30.29 -1.62 66.42
N LEU A 511 29.91 -0.33 66.57
CA LEU A 511 30.38 0.78 65.74
C LEU A 511 31.80 1.23 66.14
N THR A 512 32.71 1.35 65.17
CA THR A 512 34.08 1.85 65.40
C THR A 512 34.29 3.23 64.77
N VAL A 513 34.66 4.23 65.58
CA VAL A 513 34.98 5.61 65.14
C VAL A 513 36.42 6.01 65.50
N GLY A 514 37.01 6.97 64.79
CA GLY A 514 38.38 7.43 65.09
C GLY A 514 39.01 8.29 63.99
N ARG A 515 39.69 9.37 64.42
CA ARG A 515 40.34 10.38 63.58
C ARG A 515 41.86 10.25 63.65
N ARG A 516 42.59 10.30 62.52
CA ARG A 516 44.02 10.68 62.54
C ARG A 516 44.17 12.20 62.78
N PRO A 517 45.13 12.64 63.60
CA PRO A 517 45.42 14.06 63.74
C PRO A 517 46.12 14.58 62.48
N GLN A 518 45.57 15.62 61.84
CA GLN A 518 46.21 16.32 60.72
C GLN A 518 46.35 17.82 61.02
N PRO A 519 47.43 18.49 60.57
CA PRO A 519 47.89 19.78 61.09
C PRO A 519 47.00 20.97 60.71
N ALA A 520 47.09 22.03 61.51
CA ALA A 520 46.24 23.22 61.44
C ALA A 520 46.65 24.28 60.40
N ALA A 521 45.60 25.01 59.97
CA ALA A 521 45.51 26.45 59.59
C ALA A 521 45.53 26.83 58.08
N PRO A 522 45.02 28.02 57.68
CA PRO A 522 44.34 29.09 58.44
C PRO A 522 42.98 29.58 57.87
N ALA A 523 42.36 30.51 58.61
CA ALA A 523 40.98 31.01 58.52
C ALA A 523 40.75 32.27 57.65
N GLY A 524 39.47 32.50 57.28
CA GLY A 524 38.87 33.77 56.82
C GLY A 524 37.66 33.48 55.91
N VAL A 525 36.51 34.16 55.91
CA VAL A 525 35.95 35.34 56.58
C VAL A 525 34.40 35.21 56.51
N SER A 526 33.68 35.91 57.39
CA SER A 526 32.25 35.82 57.73
C SER A 526 31.22 36.53 56.82
N GLN A 527 29.94 36.14 57.03
CA GLN A 527 28.65 36.89 56.91
C GLN A 527 28.11 37.19 55.48
N VAL A 528 26.80 37.23 55.17
CA VAL A 528 25.62 37.79 55.86
C VAL A 528 24.30 37.10 55.40
N SER A 529 23.31 37.10 56.30
CA SER A 529 21.88 36.70 56.22
C SER A 529 20.91 37.71 55.57
N SER A 530 19.78 37.27 54.99
CA SER A 530 18.45 37.91 55.18
C SER A 530 17.28 37.14 54.51
N GLU A 531 16.13 37.20 55.17
CA GLU A 531 14.86 36.45 55.08
C GLU A 531 13.79 37.06 54.10
N PRO A 532 12.55 36.49 53.99
CA PRO A 532 11.67 36.44 52.80
C PRO A 532 10.41 37.34 52.84
N VAL A 533 9.64 37.41 51.73
CA VAL A 533 8.26 37.98 51.65
C VAL A 533 7.46 37.37 50.44
N PRO A 534 6.11 37.50 50.27
CA PRO A 534 5.08 36.44 50.38
C PRO A 534 4.06 36.37 49.18
N ALA A 535 2.93 35.66 49.33
CA ALA A 535 1.70 35.68 48.49
C ALA A 535 0.44 35.85 49.41
N PRO A 536 -0.87 35.91 48.99
CA PRO A 536 -1.58 36.08 47.68
C PRO A 536 -2.88 37.00 47.76
N LEU A 537 -3.79 36.95 46.73
CA LEU A 537 -5.28 37.20 46.65
C LEU A 537 -5.77 38.28 45.62
N PRO A 538 -7.08 38.42 45.25
CA PRO A 538 -8.07 37.45 44.67
C PRO A 538 -9.02 38.05 43.55
N GLY A 539 -9.88 37.20 42.95
CA GLY A 539 -11.28 37.55 42.58
C GLY A 539 -11.67 37.66 41.09
N GLN A 540 -12.62 36.85 40.61
CA GLN A 540 -14.06 37.23 40.45
C GLN A 540 -14.88 36.14 39.72
N SER A 541 -16.05 35.88 40.29
CA SER A 541 -17.17 35.08 39.79
C SER A 541 -18.19 35.96 39.07
N GLY A 542 -18.89 35.41 38.06
CA GLY A 542 -20.04 36.07 37.40
C GLY A 542 -20.95 35.01 36.78
N ASP A 543 -22.18 34.99 37.30
CA ASP A 543 -23.29 34.07 37.08
C ASP A 543 -24.20 34.55 35.92
N SER A 544 -24.89 33.63 35.23
CA SER A 544 -26.20 33.92 34.61
C SER A 544 -26.85 32.62 34.11
N ALA A 545 -27.91 32.22 34.81
CA ALA A 545 -28.92 31.27 34.35
C ALA A 545 -30.13 32.00 33.72
N GLU A 546 -30.92 31.22 32.98
CA GLU A 546 -32.29 31.44 32.47
C GLU A 546 -32.49 31.95 31.03
N SER A 547 -32.72 31.01 30.10
CA SER A 547 -33.69 31.16 29.00
C SER A 547 -34.25 29.81 28.50
N ASP A 548 -34.80 29.00 29.42
CA ASP A 548 -35.54 27.78 29.09
C ASP A 548 -36.95 28.15 28.57
N LYS A 549 -37.13 28.31 27.25
CA LYS A 549 -38.41 28.03 26.54
C LYS A 549 -38.49 28.19 25.00
N ASP A 550 -37.39 28.40 24.28
CA ASP A 550 -37.40 28.44 22.79
C ASP A 550 -36.41 27.48 22.10
N GLU A 551 -35.75 26.60 22.87
CA GLU A 551 -34.55 25.86 22.43
C GLU A 551 -34.81 24.66 21.50
N LEU A 552 -36.03 24.13 21.38
CA LEU A 552 -36.34 22.97 20.53
C LEU A 552 -36.28 23.25 19.01
N SER A 553 -35.78 24.42 18.58
CA SER A 553 -35.85 24.92 17.21
C SER A 553 -34.50 25.20 16.54
N GLU A 554 -33.39 25.27 17.28
CA GLU A 554 -32.13 25.78 16.73
C GLU A 554 -31.40 24.77 15.82
N PRO A 555 -31.15 23.50 16.21
CA PRO A 555 -30.48 22.54 15.34
C PRO A 555 -31.34 22.11 14.14
N LEU A 556 -32.67 22.11 14.30
CA LEU A 556 -33.61 21.90 13.20
C LEU A 556 -33.58 23.07 12.21
N ARG A 557 -33.45 24.31 12.70
CA ARG A 557 -33.28 25.50 11.84
C ARG A 557 -31.93 25.45 11.12
N GLU A 558 -30.87 25.03 11.80
CA GLU A 558 -29.53 24.85 11.22
C GLU A 558 -29.53 23.76 10.14
N LEU A 559 -30.18 22.61 10.39
CA LEU A 559 -30.36 21.55 9.39
C LEU A 559 -31.11 22.07 8.15
N ASN A 560 -32.18 22.85 8.35
CA ASN A 560 -32.94 23.44 7.26
C ASN A 560 -32.15 24.50 6.48
N SER A 561 -31.19 25.16 7.12
CA SER A 561 -30.32 26.18 6.51
C SER A 561 -29.20 25.61 5.61
N LEU A 562 -28.88 24.31 5.70
CA LEU A 562 -27.86 23.70 4.84
C LEU A 562 -28.24 23.81 3.35
N ILE A 563 -27.28 24.02 2.46
CA ILE A 563 -27.56 24.14 1.02
C ILE A 563 -27.93 22.77 0.44
N GLY A 564 -28.99 22.73 -0.38
CA GLY A 564 -29.45 21.52 -1.04
C GLY A 564 -30.02 20.45 -0.09
N LEU A 565 -29.77 19.18 -0.41
CA LEU A 565 -30.10 18.00 0.41
C LEU A 565 -31.59 17.85 0.75
N ARG A 566 -32.49 18.27 -0.15
CA ARG A 566 -33.95 18.26 0.09
C ARG A 566 -34.47 16.87 0.50
N GLY A 567 -33.99 15.79 -0.12
CA GLY A 567 -34.35 14.41 0.23
C GLY A 567 -33.90 14.03 1.64
N VAL A 568 -32.62 14.26 1.96
CA VAL A 568 -32.05 14.01 3.30
C VAL A 568 -32.81 14.77 4.40
N LYS A 569 -33.11 16.06 4.17
CA LYS A 569 -33.87 16.87 5.14
C LYS A 569 -35.26 16.29 5.41
N GLN A 570 -35.95 15.83 4.36
CA GLN A 570 -37.27 15.21 4.49
C GLN A 570 -37.19 13.90 5.27
N GLU A 571 -36.22 13.04 4.99
CA GLU A 571 -36.04 11.76 5.69
C GLU A 571 -35.66 11.95 7.16
N VAL A 572 -34.72 12.84 7.46
CA VAL A 572 -34.33 13.16 8.83
C VAL A 572 -35.49 13.78 9.60
N THR A 573 -36.26 14.68 8.98
CA THR A 573 -37.46 15.26 9.61
C THR A 573 -38.54 14.19 9.86
N ALA A 574 -38.75 13.27 8.92
CA ALA A 574 -39.69 12.16 9.07
C ALA A 574 -39.28 11.22 10.20
N LEU A 575 -37.98 10.95 10.37
CA LEU A 575 -37.42 10.18 11.48
C LEU A 575 -37.70 10.86 12.82
N ILE A 576 -37.43 12.16 12.92
CA ILE A 576 -37.68 12.96 14.12
C ILE A 576 -39.17 12.93 14.50
N ASN A 577 -40.06 13.10 13.53
CA ASN A 577 -41.51 13.07 13.76
C ASN A 577 -42.00 11.68 14.23
N LEU A 578 -41.42 10.62 13.68
CA LEU A 578 -41.73 9.24 14.10
C LEU A 578 -41.31 9.00 15.55
N ILE A 579 -40.14 9.49 15.95
CA ILE A 579 -39.67 9.34 17.33
C ILE A 579 -40.49 10.21 18.30
N LYS A 580 -40.85 11.44 17.92
CA LYS A 580 -41.78 12.28 18.71
C LYS A 580 -43.10 11.55 18.96
N MET A 581 -43.69 10.96 17.93
CA MET A 581 -44.96 10.21 18.06
C MET A 581 -44.82 8.96 18.94
N SER A 582 -43.64 8.33 18.96
CA SER A 582 -43.35 7.19 19.84
C SER A 582 -43.35 7.56 21.32
N GLN A 583 -42.79 8.71 21.69
CA GLN A 583 -42.78 9.19 23.06
C GLN A 583 -44.21 9.52 23.54
N VAL A 584 -45.02 10.13 22.69
CA VAL A 584 -46.44 10.42 22.99
C VAL A 584 -47.21 9.11 23.25
N ARG A 585 -46.97 8.06 22.47
CA ARG A 585 -47.59 6.73 22.69
C ARG A 585 -47.16 6.10 24.01
N LEU A 586 -45.90 6.24 24.40
CA LEU A 586 -45.36 5.75 25.68
C LEU A 586 -46.01 6.46 26.87
N GLN A 587 -46.18 7.79 26.77
CA GLN A 587 -46.90 8.58 27.79
C GLN A 587 -48.38 8.20 27.90
N MET A 588 -48.97 7.68 26.83
CA MET A 588 -50.34 7.17 26.79
C MET A 588 -50.46 5.67 27.16
N GLY A 589 -49.36 5.01 27.53
CA GLY A 589 -49.36 3.59 27.92
C GLY A 589 -49.62 2.61 26.76
N LEU A 590 -49.47 3.04 25.50
CA LEU A 590 -49.68 2.19 24.33
C LEU A 590 -48.39 1.43 23.97
N PRO A 591 -48.47 0.15 23.54
CA PRO A 591 -47.30 -0.62 23.15
C PRO A 591 -46.62 -0.01 21.92
N MET A 592 -45.29 -0.02 21.98
CA MET A 592 -44.41 0.52 20.95
C MET A 592 -43.90 -0.60 20.04
N PRO A 593 -43.92 -0.43 18.71
CA PRO A 593 -43.17 -1.31 17.82
C PRO A 593 -41.66 -1.20 18.15
N PRO A 594 -40.91 -2.33 18.17
CA PRO A 594 -39.47 -2.28 18.38
C PRO A 594 -38.79 -1.65 17.16
N MET A 595 -38.39 -0.38 17.25
CA MET A 595 -37.71 0.33 16.17
C MET A 595 -36.20 0.32 16.40
N SER A 596 -35.41 0.13 15.35
CA SER A 596 -33.98 0.44 15.41
C SER A 596 -33.77 1.93 15.20
N ARG A 597 -32.83 2.51 15.94
CA ARG A 597 -32.46 3.94 15.86
C ARG A 597 -31.17 4.16 15.05
N HIS A 598 -30.52 3.09 14.59
CA HIS A 598 -29.27 3.15 13.83
C HIS A 598 -29.52 3.42 12.34
N LEU A 599 -28.68 4.25 11.72
CA LEU A 599 -28.86 4.77 10.36
C LEU A 599 -27.67 4.46 9.46
N VAL A 600 -27.92 4.39 8.16
CA VAL A 600 -26.88 4.25 7.12
C VAL A 600 -26.86 5.54 6.30
N PHE A 601 -25.72 6.21 6.20
CA PHE A 601 -25.54 7.39 5.36
C PHE A 601 -24.76 7.02 4.10
N ALA A 602 -25.47 6.90 2.98
CA ALA A 602 -24.91 6.46 1.71
C ALA A 602 -24.68 7.64 0.76
N GLY A 603 -23.52 7.73 0.11
CA GLY A 603 -23.32 8.63 -1.02
C GLY A 603 -21.89 9.14 -1.20
N PRO A 604 -21.62 9.98 -2.21
CA PRO A 604 -20.28 10.48 -2.55
C PRO A 604 -19.62 11.34 -1.44
N PRO A 605 -18.28 11.46 -1.40
CA PRO A 605 -17.61 12.26 -0.39
C PRO A 605 -17.94 13.75 -0.51
N GLY A 606 -17.92 14.46 0.63
CA GLY A 606 -18.13 15.92 0.64
C GLY A 606 -19.59 16.38 0.44
N THR A 607 -20.57 15.49 0.57
CA THR A 607 -22.01 15.80 0.51
C THR A 607 -22.63 16.21 1.86
N GLY A 608 -21.82 16.39 2.91
CA GLY A 608 -22.29 16.87 4.22
C GLY A 608 -22.77 15.79 5.22
N LYS A 609 -22.45 14.51 5.00
CA LYS A 609 -22.83 13.38 5.89
C LYS A 609 -22.49 13.60 7.36
N THR A 610 -21.23 13.91 7.67
CA THR A 610 -20.76 14.16 9.05
C THR A 610 -21.47 15.37 9.69
N THR A 611 -21.73 16.42 8.91
CA THR A 611 -22.45 17.61 9.38
C THR A 611 -23.89 17.27 9.77
N VAL A 612 -24.60 16.52 8.92
CA VAL A 612 -25.98 16.09 9.20
C VAL A 612 -26.05 15.14 10.39
N ALA A 613 -25.08 14.24 10.56
CA ALA A 613 -25.02 13.32 11.70
C ALA A 613 -24.87 14.07 13.03
N ARG A 614 -24.04 15.11 13.07
CA ARG A 614 -23.86 15.95 14.25
C ARG A 614 -25.15 16.68 14.64
N LEU A 615 -25.81 17.30 13.67
CA LEU A 615 -27.09 17.98 13.89
C LEU A 615 -28.19 17.02 14.36
N TYR A 616 -28.23 15.80 13.79
CA TYR A 616 -29.17 14.78 14.20
C TYR A 616 -29.00 14.40 15.69
N GLY A 617 -27.75 14.26 16.16
CA GLY A 617 -27.45 14.00 17.58
C GLY A 617 -27.95 15.11 18.52
N SER A 618 -27.72 16.38 18.13
CA SER A 618 -28.21 17.54 18.88
C SER A 618 -29.75 17.54 18.98
N VAL A 619 -30.44 17.28 17.87
CA VAL A 619 -31.92 17.21 17.86
C VAL A 619 -32.43 16.10 18.79
N LEU A 620 -31.81 14.91 18.79
CA LEU A 620 -32.26 13.82 19.65
C LEU A 620 -32.05 14.12 21.15
N LYS A 621 -31.04 14.92 21.50
CA LYS A 621 -30.83 15.38 22.88
C LYS A 621 -31.93 16.34 23.33
N GLU A 622 -32.27 17.32 22.50
CA GLU A 622 -33.35 18.28 22.82
C GLU A 622 -34.70 17.58 23.01
N LEU A 623 -34.93 16.50 22.26
CA LEU A 623 -36.13 15.66 22.40
C LEU A 623 -36.08 14.72 23.61
N GLY A 624 -35.03 14.78 24.44
CA GLY A 624 -34.86 13.96 25.63
C GLY A 624 -34.65 12.47 25.31
N ILE A 625 -34.28 12.13 24.08
CA ILE A 625 -34.06 10.75 23.64
C ILE A 625 -32.64 10.31 23.97
N LEU A 626 -31.68 11.21 23.80
CA LEU A 626 -30.27 11.02 24.16
C LEU A 626 -29.92 11.94 25.32
N SER A 627 -29.15 11.44 26.29
CA SER A 627 -28.79 12.22 27.48
C SER A 627 -27.80 13.36 27.21
N LYS A 628 -26.96 13.24 26.17
CA LYS A 628 -25.86 14.18 25.88
C LYS A 628 -25.85 14.73 24.45
N GLY A 629 -26.26 13.94 23.45
CA GLY A 629 -26.34 14.36 22.03
C GLY A 629 -25.01 14.60 21.32
N HIS A 630 -23.88 14.34 21.97
CA HIS A 630 -22.56 14.51 21.38
C HIS A 630 -22.31 13.46 20.30
N MET A 631 -21.48 13.80 19.30
CA MET A 631 -21.08 12.88 18.25
C MET A 631 -19.62 12.50 18.41
N ILE A 632 -19.33 11.20 18.44
CA ILE A 632 -17.99 10.64 18.33
C ILE A 632 -17.80 10.14 16.90
N GLU A 633 -16.84 10.70 16.19
CA GLU A 633 -16.45 10.28 14.85
C GLU A 633 -15.37 9.20 14.94
N ALA A 634 -15.51 8.15 14.13
CA ALA A 634 -14.66 6.98 14.15
C ALA A 634 -14.41 6.51 12.71
N ALA A 635 -13.21 6.05 12.42
CA ALA A 635 -12.87 5.32 11.20
C ALA A 635 -12.44 3.89 11.54
N ARG A 636 -12.14 3.08 10.51
CA ARG A 636 -11.60 1.71 10.71
C ARG A 636 -10.40 1.69 11.66
N ALA A 637 -9.50 2.66 11.58
CA ALA A 637 -8.31 2.74 12.44
C ALA A 637 -8.64 2.95 13.92
N ASP A 638 -9.81 3.52 14.24
CA ASP A 638 -10.25 3.80 15.60
C ASP A 638 -10.99 2.61 16.22
N LEU A 639 -11.67 1.82 15.41
CA LEU A 639 -12.44 0.64 15.84
C LEU A 639 -11.57 -0.62 15.87
N VAL A 640 -10.72 -0.78 14.85
CA VAL A 640 -9.88 -1.96 14.71
C VAL A 640 -8.62 -1.78 15.57
N GLY A 641 -8.41 -2.74 16.45
CA GLY A 641 -7.20 -2.84 17.24
C GLY A 641 -6.00 -3.18 16.36
N GLN A 642 -4.81 -2.73 16.75
CA GLN A 642 -3.58 -3.13 16.05
C GLN A 642 -3.24 -4.60 16.35
N TYR A 643 -3.84 -5.18 17.39
CA TYR A 643 -3.54 -6.49 17.96
C TYR A 643 -4.79 -7.40 17.98
N ILE A 644 -4.62 -8.72 17.85
CA ILE A 644 -5.69 -9.73 18.01
C ILE A 644 -6.33 -9.60 19.40
N GLY A 645 -7.67 -9.57 19.50
CA GLY A 645 -8.39 -9.45 20.76
C GLY A 645 -8.45 -8.02 21.35
N SER A 646 -7.63 -7.10 20.84
CA SER A 646 -7.72 -5.68 21.21
C SER A 646 -8.86 -4.97 20.47
N THR A 647 -9.31 -5.52 19.34
CA THR A 647 -10.37 -4.93 18.53
C THR A 647 -11.71 -4.89 19.24
N ALA A 648 -12.11 -5.98 19.90
CA ALA A 648 -13.32 -5.97 20.70
C ALA A 648 -13.26 -4.94 21.84
N ILE A 649 -12.13 -4.86 22.56
CA ILE A 649 -11.93 -3.91 23.65
C ILE A 649 -11.98 -2.46 23.15
N LYS A 650 -11.22 -2.15 22.10
CA LYS A 650 -11.12 -0.82 21.51
C LYS A 650 -12.45 -0.35 20.93
N THR A 651 -13.17 -1.26 20.26
CA THR A 651 -14.54 -1.00 19.78
C THR A 651 -15.47 -0.71 20.96
N THR A 652 -15.43 -1.54 22.02
CA THR A 652 -16.25 -1.34 23.21
C THR A 652 -15.94 0.00 23.89
N GLU A 653 -14.68 0.36 24.11
CA GLU A 653 -14.29 1.65 24.72
C GLU A 653 -14.80 2.85 23.92
N LEU A 654 -14.69 2.79 22.58
CA LEU A 654 -15.16 3.85 21.70
C LEU A 654 -16.68 3.96 21.73
N VAL A 655 -17.39 2.83 21.73
CA VAL A 655 -18.85 2.80 21.88
C VAL A 655 -19.27 3.33 23.25
N THR A 656 -18.58 2.97 24.33
CA THR A 656 -18.85 3.48 25.68
C THR A 656 -18.72 4.99 25.76
N LYS A 657 -17.73 5.59 25.07
CA LYS A 657 -17.60 7.05 24.95
C LYS A 657 -18.77 7.69 24.19
N ALA A 658 -19.40 6.97 23.28
CA ALA A 658 -20.55 7.43 22.49
C ALA A 658 -21.91 7.23 23.18
N ILE A 659 -21.97 6.52 24.32
CA ILE A 659 -23.22 6.32 25.07
C ILE A 659 -23.81 7.68 25.51
N GLY A 660 -25.12 7.84 25.29
CA GLY A 660 -25.85 9.09 25.46
C GLY A 660 -25.75 10.03 24.25
N GLY A 661 -25.14 9.58 23.15
CA GLY A 661 -24.84 10.37 21.95
C GLY A 661 -24.91 9.53 20.66
N VAL A 662 -24.17 9.98 19.64
CA VAL A 662 -24.08 9.36 18.31
C VAL A 662 -22.66 8.85 18.06
N LEU A 663 -22.51 7.57 17.71
CA LEU A 663 -21.29 7.03 17.13
C LEU A 663 -21.39 7.09 15.60
N PHE A 664 -20.58 7.94 14.98
CA PHE A 664 -20.50 8.08 13.53
C PHE A 664 -19.27 7.33 13.00
N ILE A 665 -19.48 6.31 12.17
CA ILE A 665 -18.41 5.50 11.59
C ILE A 665 -18.28 5.84 10.11
N ASP A 666 -17.20 6.53 9.73
CA ASP A 666 -16.92 6.86 8.34
C ASP A 666 -16.26 5.69 7.60
N GLU A 667 -16.59 5.57 6.31
CA GLU A 667 -16.18 4.48 5.42
C GLU A 667 -16.34 3.07 6.05
N ALA A 668 -17.49 2.83 6.67
CA ALA A 668 -17.74 1.62 7.47
C ALA A 668 -17.59 0.31 6.67
N TYR A 669 -17.83 0.33 5.36
CA TYR A 669 -17.63 -0.81 4.45
C TYR A 669 -16.18 -1.34 4.47
N THR A 670 -15.21 -0.51 4.84
CA THR A 670 -13.82 -0.95 5.01
C THR A 670 -13.68 -1.99 6.11
N LEU A 671 -14.60 -2.08 7.08
CA LEU A 671 -14.62 -3.11 8.12
C LEU A 671 -14.92 -4.51 7.55
N SER A 672 -15.76 -4.63 6.53
CA SER A 672 -16.15 -5.93 5.93
C SER A 672 -15.36 -6.31 4.66
N ALA A 673 -14.55 -5.40 4.09
CA ALA A 673 -13.85 -5.62 2.82
C ALA A 673 -12.73 -6.71 2.85
N GLY A 674 -12.57 -7.44 3.96
CA GLY A 674 -11.61 -8.53 4.12
C GLY A 674 -12.10 -9.92 3.71
N SER A 675 -13.35 -10.09 3.26
CA SER A 675 -13.95 -11.42 3.02
C SER A 675 -13.59 -12.08 1.68
N GLY A 676 -12.64 -11.52 0.91
CA GLY A 676 -12.32 -11.94 -0.45
C GLY A 676 -10.83 -11.96 -0.76
N GLY A 677 -10.04 -12.61 0.09
CA GLY A 677 -8.60 -12.81 -0.11
C GLY A 677 -7.79 -12.51 1.15
N SER A 678 -7.05 -13.52 1.61
CA SER A 678 -6.05 -13.55 2.69
C SER A 678 -5.74 -12.24 3.44
N GLY A 679 -6.28 -12.11 4.66
CA GLY A 679 -5.88 -11.17 5.71
C GLY A 679 -6.61 -11.49 7.04
N PRO A 680 -6.10 -11.11 8.23
CA PRO A 680 -6.69 -11.50 9.51
C PRO A 680 -8.04 -10.79 9.79
N ASP A 681 -9.00 -11.54 10.33
CA ASP A 681 -10.44 -11.24 10.51
C ASP A 681 -10.81 -10.08 11.48
N PHE A 682 -9.91 -9.11 11.73
CA PHE A 682 -10.13 -8.04 12.73
C PHE A 682 -11.32 -7.13 12.44
N GLY A 683 -11.61 -6.88 11.17
CA GLY A 683 -12.76 -6.08 10.79
C GLY A 683 -14.09 -6.73 11.20
N GLN A 684 -14.14 -8.06 11.16
CA GLN A 684 -15.32 -8.82 11.57
C GLN A 684 -15.47 -8.81 13.11
N GLU A 685 -14.36 -8.93 13.85
CA GLU A 685 -14.35 -8.83 15.31
C GLU A 685 -14.89 -7.46 15.79
N ALA A 686 -14.53 -6.37 15.11
CA ALA A 686 -15.08 -5.04 15.40
C ALA A 686 -16.58 -4.96 15.15
N ILE A 687 -17.05 -5.55 14.04
CA ILE A 687 -18.48 -5.60 13.69
C ILE A 687 -19.26 -6.38 14.75
N ASP A 688 -18.75 -7.52 15.20
CA ASP A 688 -19.40 -8.35 16.21
C ASP A 688 -19.48 -7.65 17.58
N ALA A 689 -18.38 -7.00 18.01
CA ALA A 689 -18.37 -6.20 19.23
C ALA A 689 -19.34 -5.00 19.16
N LEU A 690 -19.37 -4.30 18.02
CA LEU A 690 -20.28 -3.19 17.77
C LEU A 690 -21.75 -3.65 17.83
N MET A 691 -22.10 -4.76 17.16
CA MET A 691 -23.46 -5.30 17.16
C MET A 691 -23.95 -5.70 18.54
N LYS A 692 -23.07 -6.26 19.37
CA LYS A 692 -23.37 -6.58 20.77
C LYS A 692 -23.69 -5.32 21.56
N MET A 693 -22.84 -4.29 21.49
CA MET A 693 -23.05 -3.04 22.21
C MET A 693 -24.29 -2.27 21.72
N MET A 694 -24.61 -2.35 20.43
CA MET A 694 -25.84 -1.79 19.87
C MET A 694 -27.11 -2.43 20.44
N GLU A 695 -27.07 -3.71 20.80
CA GLU A 695 -28.19 -4.39 21.44
C GLU A 695 -28.27 -4.04 22.93
N ASP A 696 -27.13 -4.11 23.63
CA ASP A 696 -27.06 -3.87 25.08
C ASP A 696 -27.43 -2.41 25.44
N HIS A 697 -27.19 -1.44 24.54
CA HIS A 697 -27.43 -0.01 24.76
C HIS A 697 -28.41 0.63 23.76
N ARG A 698 -29.40 -0.14 23.29
CA ARG A 698 -30.34 0.26 22.22
C ARG A 698 -31.11 1.57 22.47
N ASP A 699 -31.39 1.92 23.72
CA ASP A 699 -32.17 3.11 24.07
C ASP A 699 -31.32 4.37 24.29
N GLU A 700 -30.01 4.22 24.44
CA GLU A 700 -29.08 5.29 24.84
C GLU A 700 -27.99 5.57 23.80
N LEU A 701 -27.89 4.78 22.74
CA LEU A 701 -26.88 4.89 21.69
C LEU A 701 -27.50 4.93 20.30
N VAL A 702 -27.07 5.90 19.48
CA VAL A 702 -27.32 5.91 18.04
C VAL A 702 -26.01 5.63 17.30
N VAL A 703 -26.06 4.73 16.31
CA VAL A 703 -24.90 4.40 15.48
C VAL A 703 -25.26 4.77 14.05
N ILE A 704 -24.41 5.57 13.42
CA ILE A 704 -24.53 5.99 12.02
C ILE A 704 -23.31 5.46 11.28
N VAL A 705 -23.52 4.61 10.28
CA VAL A 705 -22.47 4.10 9.41
C VAL A 705 -22.52 4.82 8.07
N ALA A 706 -21.39 5.35 7.60
CA ALA A 706 -21.31 6.14 6.38
C ALA A 706 -20.37 5.50 5.34
N GLY A 707 -20.66 5.73 4.06
CA GLY A 707 -19.83 5.27 2.95
C GLY A 707 -20.46 5.44 1.58
N TYR A 708 -19.78 4.92 0.55
CA TYR A 708 -20.30 4.89 -0.82
C TYR A 708 -21.52 3.98 -0.93
N SER A 709 -22.55 4.40 -1.68
CA SER A 709 -23.83 3.68 -1.76
C SER A 709 -23.68 2.20 -2.09
N GLU A 710 -22.93 1.87 -3.16
CA GLU A 710 -22.72 0.49 -3.60
C GLU A 710 -21.94 -0.36 -2.58
N LEU A 711 -21.01 0.25 -1.85
CA LEU A 711 -20.20 -0.45 -0.85
C LEU A 711 -20.97 -0.64 0.46
N MET A 712 -21.87 0.29 0.79
CA MET A 712 -22.75 0.17 1.95
C MET A 712 -23.79 -0.92 1.78
N GLU A 713 -24.32 -1.13 0.56
CA GLU A 713 -25.19 -2.28 0.28
C GLU A 713 -24.45 -3.61 0.51
N LYS A 714 -23.21 -3.73 0.01
CA LYS A 714 -22.36 -4.92 0.23
C LYS A 714 -22.01 -5.09 1.71
N PHE A 715 -21.74 -4.01 2.44
CA PHE A 715 -21.46 -4.01 3.87
C PHE A 715 -22.66 -4.53 4.68
N LEU A 716 -23.87 -4.06 4.39
CA LEU A 716 -25.09 -4.54 5.05
C LEU A 716 -25.41 -6.00 4.70
N ALA A 717 -25.12 -6.43 3.47
CA ALA A 717 -25.29 -7.81 3.03
C ALA A 717 -24.26 -8.78 3.63
N SER A 718 -23.14 -8.28 4.17
CA SER A 718 -22.06 -9.11 4.72
C SER A 718 -22.45 -9.85 6.01
N ASN A 719 -23.42 -9.33 6.77
CA ASN A 719 -23.88 -9.94 8.02
C ASN A 719 -25.39 -9.74 8.23
N PRO A 720 -26.19 -10.81 8.39
CA PRO A 720 -27.62 -10.72 8.66
C PRO A 720 -27.99 -9.84 9.88
N GLY A 721 -27.12 -9.80 10.91
CA GLY A 721 -27.30 -8.97 12.10
C GLY A 721 -27.29 -7.48 11.80
N MET A 722 -26.53 -7.06 10.79
CA MET A 722 -26.44 -5.66 10.36
C MET A 722 -27.70 -5.22 9.62
N ALA A 723 -28.19 -6.01 8.67
CA ALA A 723 -29.43 -5.69 7.94
C ALA A 723 -30.65 -5.57 8.89
N SER A 724 -30.67 -6.34 9.98
CA SER A 724 -31.72 -6.24 10.99
C SER A 724 -31.62 -5.01 11.90
N ARG A 725 -30.41 -4.49 12.14
CA ARG A 725 -30.15 -3.36 13.04
C ARG A 725 -30.05 -2.02 12.31
N PHE A 726 -29.71 -2.01 11.03
CA PHE A 726 -29.66 -0.82 10.19
C PHE A 726 -30.84 -0.83 9.21
N THR A 727 -32.02 -0.47 9.69
CA THR A 727 -33.27 -0.61 8.92
C THR A 727 -33.57 0.54 7.96
N ARG A 728 -32.78 1.62 8.00
CA ARG A 728 -32.98 2.81 7.19
C ARG A 728 -31.67 3.36 6.63
N THR A 729 -31.69 3.68 5.35
CA THR A 729 -30.61 4.31 4.60
C THR A 729 -31.05 5.69 4.17
N VAL A 730 -30.18 6.68 4.41
CA VAL A 730 -30.32 8.07 3.98
C VAL A 730 -29.33 8.31 2.84
N GLU A 731 -29.85 8.60 1.65
CA GLU A 731 -29.03 8.81 0.46
C GLU A 731 -28.64 10.28 0.28
N PHE A 732 -27.35 10.51 0.11
CA PHE A 732 -26.74 11.81 -0.15
C PHE A 732 -26.27 11.86 -1.61
N PRO A 733 -27.06 12.44 -2.53
CA PRO A 733 -26.63 12.59 -3.93
C PRO A 733 -25.51 13.62 -4.08
N ASN A 734 -24.85 13.61 -5.25
CA ASN A 734 -23.98 14.72 -5.66
C ASN A 734 -24.77 16.03 -5.69
N TYR A 735 -24.14 17.14 -5.30
CA TYR A 735 -24.73 18.46 -5.43
C TYR A 735 -24.91 18.81 -6.91
N SER A 736 -25.99 19.54 -7.22
CA SER A 736 -26.19 20.14 -8.53
C SER A 736 -25.13 21.23 -8.79
N VAL A 737 -24.97 21.62 -10.05
CA VAL A 737 -24.08 22.74 -10.41
C VAL A 737 -24.47 24.00 -9.66
N GLU A 738 -25.76 24.33 -9.61
CA GLU A 738 -26.31 25.49 -8.88
C GLU A 738 -25.97 25.43 -7.38
N GLU A 739 -26.07 24.25 -6.77
CA GLU A 739 -25.73 24.04 -5.36
C GLU A 739 -24.22 24.19 -5.11
N LEU A 740 -23.36 23.69 -6.01
CA LEU A 740 -21.89 23.82 -5.91
C LEU A 740 -21.43 25.27 -6.09
N VAL A 741 -22.04 26.01 -7.02
CA VAL A 741 -21.82 27.44 -7.19
C VAL A 741 -22.23 28.17 -5.92
N THR A 742 -23.42 27.89 -5.38
CA THR A 742 -23.90 28.50 -4.12
C THR A 742 -22.97 28.20 -2.94
N ILE A 743 -22.46 26.96 -2.82
CA ILE A 743 -21.48 26.58 -1.78
C ILE A 743 -20.19 27.38 -1.93
N THR A 744 -19.70 27.54 -3.16
CA THR A 744 -18.46 28.29 -3.45
C THR A 744 -18.66 29.78 -3.18
N SER A 745 -19.78 30.36 -3.59
CA SER A 745 -20.14 31.76 -3.31
C SER A 745 -20.25 32.04 -1.82
N ASN A 746 -20.85 31.13 -1.04
CA ASN A 746 -20.92 31.28 0.41
C ASN A 746 -19.55 31.18 1.08
N LEU A 747 -18.62 30.37 0.57
CA LEU A 747 -17.22 30.35 1.03
C LEU A 747 -16.53 31.69 0.73
N VAL A 748 -16.69 32.21 -0.49
CA VAL A 748 -16.16 33.52 -0.92
C VAL A 748 -16.66 34.63 0.02
N SER A 749 -17.97 34.74 0.23
CA SER A 749 -18.55 35.79 1.10
C SER A 749 -18.13 35.63 2.56
N LYS A 750 -18.03 34.39 3.08
CA LYS A 750 -17.59 34.12 4.45
C LYS A 750 -16.15 34.61 4.70
N HIS A 751 -15.32 34.62 3.67
CA HIS A 751 -13.94 35.07 3.74
C HIS A 751 -13.75 36.53 3.28
N TYR A 752 -14.83 37.33 3.23
CA TYR A 752 -14.83 38.74 2.84
C TYR A 752 -14.41 39.03 1.39
N TYR A 753 -14.56 38.06 0.49
CA TYR A 753 -14.41 38.25 -0.95
C TYR A 753 -15.78 38.41 -1.63
N GLU A 754 -15.78 39.04 -2.80
CA GLU A 754 -16.93 39.19 -3.71
C GLU A 754 -16.59 38.55 -5.07
N LEU A 755 -17.50 37.74 -5.60
CA LEU A 755 -17.44 37.26 -6.98
C LEU A 755 -18.06 38.31 -7.89
N THR A 756 -17.41 38.63 -8.99
CA THR A 756 -18.05 39.39 -10.08
C THR A 756 -18.99 38.48 -10.89
N ASP A 757 -19.88 39.08 -11.67
CA ASP A 757 -20.88 38.33 -12.45
C ASP A 757 -20.20 37.36 -13.44
N ASP A 758 -19.14 37.80 -14.11
CA ASP A 758 -18.31 37.00 -15.01
C ASP A 758 -17.57 35.86 -14.28
N ALA A 759 -17.16 36.06 -13.02
CA ALA A 759 -16.58 34.99 -12.22
C ALA A 759 -17.60 33.91 -11.87
N THR A 760 -18.86 34.32 -11.63
CA THR A 760 -19.96 33.39 -11.32
C THR A 760 -20.35 32.55 -12.54
N ASP A 761 -20.34 33.16 -13.73
CA ASP A 761 -20.55 32.46 -15.00
C ASP A 761 -19.42 31.45 -15.26
N ALA A 762 -18.16 31.85 -15.10
CA ALA A 762 -17.00 30.98 -15.26
C ALA A 762 -16.99 29.81 -14.24
N LEU A 763 -17.42 30.07 -12.99
CA LEU A 763 -17.61 29.04 -11.97
C LEU A 763 -18.68 28.03 -12.37
N THR A 764 -19.79 28.50 -12.93
CA THR A 764 -20.88 27.65 -13.42
C THR A 764 -20.40 26.76 -14.56
N GLU A 765 -19.62 27.32 -15.48
CA GLU A 765 -19.00 26.57 -16.57
C GLU A 765 -18.02 25.50 -16.07
N TYR A 766 -17.13 25.87 -15.14
CA TYR A 766 -16.19 24.93 -14.51
C TYR A 766 -16.94 23.75 -13.90
N PHE A 767 -17.93 23.99 -13.03
CA PHE A 767 -18.70 22.91 -12.42
C PHE A 767 -19.55 22.15 -13.42
N THR A 768 -19.95 22.73 -14.56
CA THR A 768 -20.64 22.00 -15.63
C THR A 768 -19.71 20.99 -16.31
N ARG A 769 -18.47 21.39 -16.61
CA ARG A 769 -17.46 20.56 -17.28
C ARG A 769 -16.86 19.48 -16.38
N VAL A 770 -16.80 19.69 -15.07
CA VAL A 770 -16.25 18.72 -14.12
C VAL A 770 -17.14 17.45 -14.02
N PRO A 771 -16.58 16.24 -14.21
CA PRO A 771 -17.32 14.97 -14.08
C PRO A 771 -17.79 14.73 -12.64
N LYS A 772 -19.07 14.40 -12.47
CA LYS A 772 -19.71 14.17 -11.15
C LYS A 772 -20.07 12.70 -10.98
N ASN A 773 -19.06 11.84 -10.92
CA ASN A 773 -19.23 10.40 -10.66
C ASN A 773 -19.51 10.14 -9.16
N SER A 774 -19.67 8.87 -8.78
CA SER A 774 -19.97 8.45 -7.39
C SER A 774 -18.84 8.72 -6.38
N THR A 775 -17.64 9.09 -6.84
CA THR A 775 -16.49 9.47 -6.00
C THR A 775 -16.21 10.97 -5.99
N PHE A 776 -17.05 11.77 -6.66
CA PHE A 776 -16.87 13.21 -6.75
C PHE A 776 -16.87 13.87 -5.37
N GLY A 777 -15.86 14.71 -5.10
CA GLY A 777 -15.61 15.28 -3.77
C GLY A 777 -16.57 16.40 -3.35
N ASN A 778 -17.51 16.82 -4.19
CA ASN A 778 -18.58 17.79 -3.88
C ASN A 778 -18.06 19.04 -3.13
N GLY A 779 -18.48 19.27 -1.89
CA GLY A 779 -18.06 20.42 -1.08
C GLY A 779 -16.53 20.49 -0.84
N ARG A 780 -15.81 19.36 -0.93
CA ARG A 780 -14.33 19.37 -0.91
C ARG A 780 -13.75 19.96 -2.18
N VAL A 781 -14.36 19.70 -3.33
CA VAL A 781 -13.97 20.29 -4.63
C VAL A 781 -14.28 21.78 -4.63
N ALA A 782 -15.43 22.20 -4.11
CA ALA A 782 -15.78 23.61 -3.96
C ALA A 782 -14.78 24.38 -3.07
N ARG A 783 -14.33 23.78 -1.96
CA ARG A 783 -13.30 24.38 -1.09
C ARG A 783 -11.94 24.46 -1.78
N LYS A 784 -11.51 23.40 -2.45
CA LYS A 784 -10.24 23.39 -3.20
C LYS A 784 -10.25 24.44 -4.31
N LEU A 785 -11.36 24.56 -5.03
CA LEU A 785 -11.52 25.58 -6.06
C LEU A 785 -11.43 26.99 -5.45
N PHE A 786 -12.12 27.25 -4.34
CA PHE A 786 -12.00 28.53 -3.64
C PHE A 786 -10.53 28.87 -3.27
N GLU A 787 -9.78 27.92 -2.72
CA GLU A 787 -8.35 28.11 -2.42
C GLU A 787 -7.53 28.43 -3.68
N ALA A 788 -7.84 27.77 -4.81
CA ALA A 788 -7.19 28.04 -6.09
C ALA A 788 -7.52 29.46 -6.61
N LEU A 789 -8.77 29.91 -6.49
CA LEU A 789 -9.17 31.27 -6.88
C LEU A 789 -8.39 32.35 -6.10
N ILE A 790 -8.19 32.15 -4.79
CA ILE A 790 -7.39 33.08 -3.98
C ILE A 790 -5.93 33.14 -4.47
N ASN A 791 -5.33 31.98 -4.78
CA ASN A 791 -3.96 31.92 -5.28
C ASN A 791 -3.81 32.55 -6.68
N ASN A 792 -4.79 32.32 -7.55
CA ASN A 792 -4.82 32.89 -8.90
C ASN A 792 -4.98 34.42 -8.85
N GLN A 793 -5.87 34.92 -7.98
CA GLN A 793 -6.03 36.34 -7.72
C GLN A 793 -4.74 36.96 -7.17
N ALA A 794 -4.09 36.33 -6.18
CA ALA A 794 -2.81 36.80 -5.64
C ALA A 794 -1.73 36.88 -6.73
N SER A 795 -1.67 35.89 -7.63
CA SER A 795 -0.73 35.87 -8.74
C SER A 795 -1.02 36.96 -9.78
N ARG A 796 -2.30 37.19 -10.10
CA ARG A 796 -2.74 38.28 -10.99
C ARG A 796 -2.41 39.65 -10.39
N LEU A 797 -2.73 39.87 -9.13
CA LEU A 797 -2.47 41.13 -8.43
C LEU A 797 -0.98 41.38 -8.16
N ALA A 798 -0.15 40.33 -8.08
CA ALA A 798 1.30 40.48 -8.01
C ALA A 798 1.90 41.02 -9.32
N MET A 799 1.37 40.58 -10.47
CA MET A 799 1.82 41.05 -11.79
C MET A 799 1.18 42.40 -12.18
N MET A 800 -0.05 42.64 -11.73
CA MET A 800 -0.79 43.88 -11.94
C MET A 800 -1.30 44.40 -10.59
N PRO A 801 -0.50 45.21 -9.87
CA PRO A 801 -0.86 45.73 -8.57
C PRO A 801 -2.20 46.47 -8.59
N PRO A 802 -3.06 46.25 -7.58
CA PRO A 802 -4.39 46.85 -7.57
C PRO A 802 -4.31 48.37 -7.50
N THR A 803 -5.19 49.04 -8.25
CA THR A 803 -5.27 50.51 -8.27
C THR A 803 -6.26 51.05 -7.24
N ARG A 804 -7.11 50.19 -6.68
CA ARG A 804 -8.15 50.51 -5.68
C ARG A 804 -8.26 49.38 -4.65
N ASP A 805 -8.53 49.74 -3.40
CA ASP A 805 -8.61 48.79 -2.28
C ASP A 805 -9.67 47.68 -2.46
N ASN A 806 -10.74 47.95 -3.22
CA ASN A 806 -11.79 46.98 -3.48
C ASN A 806 -11.38 45.87 -4.46
N GLU A 807 -10.27 46.02 -5.19
CA GLU A 807 -9.75 44.99 -6.09
C GLU A 807 -9.11 43.83 -5.32
N LEU A 808 -8.63 44.08 -4.08
CA LEU A 808 -8.10 43.05 -3.19
C LEU A 808 -9.16 42.03 -2.78
N ASN A 809 -10.43 42.45 -2.74
CA ASN A 809 -11.54 41.62 -2.27
C ASN A 809 -12.39 41.07 -3.43
N ARG A 810 -12.01 41.28 -4.70
CA ARG A 810 -12.81 40.86 -5.86
C ARG A 810 -12.16 39.73 -6.66
N LEU A 811 -12.89 38.64 -6.80
CA LEU A 811 -12.56 37.50 -7.65
C LEU A 811 -13.29 37.65 -8.99
N THR A 812 -12.53 37.54 -10.08
CA THR A 812 -12.95 37.79 -11.47
C THR A 812 -12.88 36.51 -12.31
N ALA A 813 -13.45 36.50 -13.53
CA ALA A 813 -13.34 35.35 -14.43
C ALA A 813 -11.87 34.91 -14.67
N ALA A 814 -10.95 35.87 -14.72
CA ALA A 814 -9.51 35.63 -14.89
C ALA A 814 -8.89 34.79 -13.75
N ASP A 815 -9.53 34.74 -12.58
CA ASP A 815 -9.06 33.93 -11.44
C ASP A 815 -9.56 32.47 -11.55
N VAL A 816 -10.63 32.23 -12.32
CA VAL A 816 -11.21 30.90 -12.61
C VAL A 816 -10.60 30.27 -13.86
N GLU A 817 -10.20 31.09 -14.83
CA GLU A 817 -9.71 30.67 -16.15
C GLU A 817 -8.51 29.69 -16.12
N PRO A 818 -7.51 29.83 -15.21
CA PRO A 818 -6.45 28.83 -15.08
C PRO A 818 -6.94 27.43 -14.70
N GLU A 819 -8.02 27.34 -13.92
CA GLU A 819 -8.63 26.06 -13.52
C GLU A 819 -9.47 25.46 -14.66
N LEU A 820 -10.11 26.31 -15.48
CA LEU A 820 -10.79 25.90 -16.72
C LEU A 820 -9.79 25.36 -17.76
N ALA A 821 -8.65 26.02 -17.94
CA ALA A 821 -7.59 25.58 -18.86
C ALA A 821 -6.98 24.23 -18.43
N GLN A 822 -6.79 24.01 -17.12
CA GLN A 822 -6.34 22.71 -16.59
C GLN A 822 -7.32 21.57 -16.93
N LEU A 823 -8.63 21.83 -17.04
CA LEU A 823 -9.60 20.82 -17.47
C LEU A 823 -9.47 20.45 -18.96
N GLU A 824 -8.91 21.33 -19.80
CA GLU A 824 -8.69 21.07 -21.23
C GLU A 824 -7.43 20.23 -21.47
N ASP A 825 -6.43 20.32 -20.57
CA ASP A 825 -5.15 19.60 -20.64
C ASP A 825 -5.12 18.28 -19.83
N LEU A 826 -6.15 17.97 -19.03
CA LEU A 826 -6.21 16.72 -18.30
C LEU A 826 -6.43 15.54 -19.28
N PRO A 827 -5.51 14.55 -19.36
CA PRO A 827 -5.85 13.27 -19.95
C PRO A 827 -7.00 12.72 -19.12
N VAL A 828 -8.12 12.39 -19.77
CA VAL A 828 -9.27 11.75 -19.11
C VAL A 828 -8.75 10.62 -18.23
N GLU A 829 -8.72 10.85 -16.91
CA GLU A 829 -8.58 9.76 -15.94
C GLU A 829 -9.73 8.81 -16.27
N ARG A 830 -9.38 7.63 -16.77
CA ARG A 830 -10.35 6.56 -17.02
C ARG A 830 -10.81 6.04 -15.66
N THR A 831 -11.70 6.80 -15.02
CA THR A 831 -12.47 6.38 -13.86
C THR A 831 -13.08 5.03 -14.13
N ALA A 832 -12.93 4.12 -13.15
CA ALA A 832 -13.61 2.84 -13.00
C ALA A 832 -14.29 2.36 -14.29
N GLN A 833 -13.61 1.49 -15.05
CA GLN A 833 -14.27 0.78 -16.15
C GLN A 833 -15.59 0.21 -15.59
N PRO A 834 -16.76 0.59 -16.14
CA PRO A 834 -18.03 0.03 -15.70
C PRO A 834 -17.89 -1.48 -15.66
N ASP A 835 -18.16 -2.07 -14.49
CA ASP A 835 -18.01 -3.50 -14.30
C ASP A 835 -19.07 -4.18 -15.18
N ALA A 836 -18.63 -5.06 -16.09
CA ALA A 836 -19.53 -5.83 -16.94
C ALA A 836 -20.54 -6.66 -16.13
N ALA A 837 -20.32 -6.85 -14.82
CA ALA A 837 -21.28 -7.46 -13.92
C ALA A 837 -22.44 -6.55 -13.48
N THR A 838 -22.23 -5.26 -13.30
CA THR A 838 -23.25 -4.31 -12.80
C THR A 838 -23.83 -3.43 -13.92
N ASP A 839 -23.01 -3.04 -14.89
CA ASP A 839 -23.43 -2.29 -16.08
C ASP A 839 -22.81 -2.91 -17.35
N PRO A 840 -23.42 -3.99 -17.88
CA PRO A 840 -22.96 -4.65 -19.10
C PRO A 840 -22.86 -3.71 -20.31
N ILE A 841 -23.81 -2.77 -20.44
CA ILE A 841 -23.89 -1.86 -21.59
C ILE A 841 -22.81 -0.79 -21.48
N GLY A 842 -22.61 -0.22 -20.29
CA GLY A 842 -21.51 0.69 -20.03
C GLY A 842 -20.15 0.04 -20.26
N ALA A 843 -19.95 -1.19 -19.77
CA ALA A 843 -18.72 -1.95 -19.94
C ALA A 843 -18.37 -2.20 -21.41
N ILE A 844 -19.35 -2.63 -22.20
CA ILE A 844 -19.21 -2.85 -23.65
C ILE A 844 -18.88 -1.52 -24.34
N ASN A 845 -19.61 -0.44 -24.05
CA ASN A 845 -19.37 0.87 -24.66
C ASN A 845 -18.02 1.49 -24.24
N ALA A 846 -17.49 1.12 -23.08
CA ALA A 846 -16.18 1.54 -22.61
C ALA A 846 -15.03 0.74 -23.27
N ALA A 847 -15.29 -0.50 -23.73
CA ALA A 847 -14.28 -1.37 -24.32
C ALA A 847 -13.68 -0.76 -25.61
N ARG A 848 -12.35 -0.66 -25.67
CA ARG A 848 -11.60 -0.14 -26.83
C ARG A 848 -11.80 -1.00 -28.07
N SER A 849 -11.79 -2.31 -27.88
CA SER A 849 -12.07 -3.29 -28.94
C SER A 849 -13.46 -3.08 -29.55
N TRP A 850 -14.46 -2.81 -28.73
CA TRP A 850 -15.83 -2.51 -29.16
C TRP A 850 -15.92 -1.17 -29.90
N LYS A 851 -15.29 -0.11 -29.40
CA LYS A 851 -15.22 1.18 -30.13
C LYS A 851 -14.61 1.01 -31.52
N ARG A 852 -13.47 0.30 -31.61
CA ARG A 852 -12.84 -0.04 -32.90
C ARG A 852 -13.73 -0.90 -33.79
N PHE A 853 -14.50 -1.83 -33.22
CA PHE A 853 -15.48 -2.65 -33.95
C PHE A 853 -16.58 -1.78 -34.57
N CYS A 854 -17.12 -0.83 -33.80
CA CYS A 854 -18.13 0.12 -34.25
C CYS A 854 -17.62 1.11 -35.30
N GLU A 855 -16.34 1.49 -35.22
CA GLU A 855 -15.67 2.38 -36.18
C GLU A 855 -15.37 1.72 -37.54
N LEU A 856 -15.43 0.40 -37.68
CA LEU A 856 -15.25 -0.24 -38.99
C LEU A 856 -16.29 0.30 -39.99
N VAL A 857 -15.89 0.54 -41.23
CA VAL A 857 -16.83 1.07 -42.24
C VAL A 857 -17.76 -0.04 -42.72
N GLY A 858 -19.07 0.24 -42.77
CA GLY A 858 -20.11 -0.70 -43.18
C GLY A 858 -20.47 -1.78 -42.14
N GLY A 859 -21.21 -2.80 -42.58
CA GLY A 859 -21.53 -3.98 -41.77
C GLY A 859 -22.45 -3.72 -40.57
N ARG A 860 -23.42 -2.81 -40.69
CA ARG A 860 -24.35 -2.44 -39.61
C ARG A 860 -25.01 -3.65 -38.93
N ALA A 861 -25.48 -4.62 -39.72
CA ALA A 861 -26.09 -5.85 -39.21
C ALA A 861 -25.12 -6.71 -38.36
N VAL A 862 -23.85 -6.77 -38.75
CA VAL A 862 -22.80 -7.50 -38.00
C VAL A 862 -22.52 -6.81 -36.67
N LYS A 863 -22.49 -5.47 -36.65
CA LYS A 863 -22.31 -4.68 -35.42
C LYS A 863 -23.47 -4.85 -34.46
N GLU A 864 -24.70 -4.78 -34.94
CA GLU A 864 -25.88 -5.02 -34.10
C GLU A 864 -25.87 -6.43 -33.49
N ALA A 865 -25.59 -7.46 -34.31
CA ALA A 865 -25.54 -8.84 -33.85
C ALA A 865 -24.39 -9.10 -32.86
N ALA A 866 -23.19 -8.55 -33.11
CA ALA A 866 -22.05 -8.66 -32.21
C ALA A 866 -22.30 -7.98 -30.86
N GLY A 867 -22.93 -6.79 -30.87
CA GLY A 867 -23.26 -6.05 -29.65
C GLY A 867 -24.29 -6.78 -28.80
N GLN A 868 -25.33 -7.33 -29.43
CA GLN A 868 -26.30 -8.19 -28.75
C GLN A 868 -25.65 -9.45 -28.17
N THR A 869 -24.72 -10.06 -28.91
CA THR A 869 -24.00 -11.26 -28.46
C THR A 869 -23.14 -10.95 -27.23
N LEU A 870 -22.35 -9.87 -27.25
CA LEU A 870 -21.55 -9.45 -26.10
C LEU A 870 -22.42 -9.13 -24.89
N LEU A 871 -23.56 -8.45 -25.09
CA LEU A 871 -24.51 -8.17 -24.02
C LEU A 871 -25.07 -9.46 -23.39
N GLN A 872 -25.51 -10.41 -24.22
CA GLN A 872 -25.99 -11.72 -23.74
C GLN A 872 -24.92 -12.50 -22.97
N LEU A 873 -23.65 -12.40 -23.38
CA LEU A 873 -22.53 -13.05 -22.69
C LEU A 873 -22.25 -12.40 -21.34
N CYS A 874 -22.24 -11.07 -21.27
CA CYS A 874 -22.10 -10.34 -20.00
C CYS A 874 -23.24 -10.67 -19.03
N GLU A 875 -24.49 -10.67 -19.50
CA GLU A 875 -25.66 -11.06 -18.69
C GLU A 875 -25.62 -12.54 -18.27
N GLY A 876 -25.13 -13.42 -19.14
CA GLY A 876 -24.95 -14.84 -18.86
C GLY A 876 -23.88 -15.11 -17.81
N ARG A 877 -22.76 -14.37 -17.85
CA ARG A 877 -21.68 -14.43 -16.86
C ARG A 877 -22.19 -14.11 -15.46
N ASN A 878 -23.07 -13.12 -15.32
CA ASN A 878 -23.69 -12.75 -14.03
C ASN A 878 -24.52 -13.88 -13.42
N ARG A 879 -24.98 -14.82 -14.26
CA ARG A 879 -25.69 -16.04 -13.85
C ARG A 879 -24.78 -17.27 -13.76
N ARG A 880 -23.45 -17.05 -13.73
CA ARG A 880 -22.38 -18.08 -13.71
C ARG A 880 -22.45 -19.06 -14.90
N ARG A 881 -22.85 -18.59 -16.07
CA ARG A 881 -22.83 -19.39 -17.31
C ARG A 881 -21.60 -19.01 -18.14
N GLY A 882 -20.84 -20.01 -18.59
CA GLY A 882 -19.76 -19.81 -19.54
C GLY A 882 -20.27 -19.41 -20.93
N PRO A 883 -19.37 -18.99 -21.85
CA PRO A 883 -19.76 -18.50 -23.17
C PRO A 883 -20.59 -19.49 -23.99
N GLY A 884 -20.24 -20.78 -23.89
CA GLY A 884 -20.96 -21.89 -24.54
C GLY A 884 -21.19 -21.64 -26.03
N LYS A 885 -22.30 -22.17 -26.55
CA LYS A 885 -22.69 -21.91 -27.94
C LYS A 885 -22.99 -20.43 -28.23
N THR A 886 -23.36 -19.65 -27.21
CA THR A 886 -23.71 -18.22 -27.37
C THR A 886 -22.49 -17.40 -27.79
N GLY A 887 -21.29 -17.78 -27.33
CA GLY A 887 -20.03 -17.13 -27.74
C GLY A 887 -19.48 -17.62 -29.07
N ASN A 888 -19.90 -18.81 -29.54
CA ASN A 888 -19.42 -19.37 -30.79
C ASN A 888 -20.09 -18.71 -32.01
N VAL A 889 -19.28 -18.19 -32.94
CA VAL A 889 -19.76 -17.38 -34.07
C VAL A 889 -19.31 -17.93 -35.42
N LEU A 890 -20.24 -17.98 -36.37
CA LEU A 890 -19.97 -18.16 -37.80
C LEU A 890 -19.98 -16.80 -38.51
N ILE A 891 -18.85 -16.36 -39.07
CA ILE A 891 -18.75 -15.11 -39.83
C ILE A 891 -18.54 -15.42 -41.32
N SER A 892 -19.56 -15.18 -42.11
CA SER A 892 -19.54 -15.38 -43.56
C SER A 892 -19.32 -14.06 -44.31
N GLY A 893 -18.72 -14.15 -45.50
CA GLY A 893 -18.58 -13.02 -46.41
C GLY A 893 -17.64 -13.34 -47.57
N ARG A 894 -17.55 -12.48 -48.58
CA ARG A 894 -16.59 -12.66 -49.69
C ARG A 894 -15.13 -12.59 -49.21
N PRO A 895 -14.17 -13.22 -49.89
CA PRO A 895 -12.75 -13.03 -49.59
C PRO A 895 -12.36 -11.55 -49.60
N GLY A 896 -11.67 -11.09 -48.56
CA GLY A 896 -11.28 -9.68 -48.45
C GLY A 896 -12.38 -8.72 -47.95
N SER A 897 -13.54 -9.22 -47.53
CA SER A 897 -14.63 -8.41 -46.95
C SER A 897 -14.31 -7.78 -45.58
N GLY A 898 -13.24 -8.20 -44.92
CA GLY A 898 -12.94 -7.79 -43.54
C GLY A 898 -13.43 -8.76 -42.46
N ARG A 899 -14.02 -9.91 -42.81
CA ARG A 899 -14.49 -10.95 -41.87
C ARG A 899 -13.49 -11.35 -40.77
N GLY A 900 -12.20 -11.42 -41.09
CA GLY A 900 -11.15 -11.73 -40.11
C GLY A 900 -10.88 -10.61 -39.11
N GLU A 901 -11.15 -9.36 -39.47
CA GLU A 901 -10.99 -8.20 -38.58
C GLU A 901 -12.15 -8.11 -37.59
N TYR A 902 -13.38 -8.41 -38.03
CA TYR A 902 -14.52 -8.59 -37.13
C TYR A 902 -14.26 -9.72 -36.12
N ALA A 903 -13.77 -10.89 -36.57
CA ALA A 903 -13.39 -11.98 -35.67
C ALA A 903 -12.34 -11.55 -34.64
N ARG A 904 -11.29 -10.85 -35.07
CA ARG A 904 -10.21 -10.36 -34.20
C ARG A 904 -10.71 -9.38 -33.14
N LEU A 905 -11.51 -8.39 -33.54
CA LEU A 905 -12.02 -7.37 -32.63
C LEU A 905 -13.06 -7.94 -31.66
N TYR A 906 -13.86 -8.91 -32.11
CA TYR A 906 -14.77 -9.66 -31.23
C TYR A 906 -13.99 -10.44 -30.17
N ALA A 907 -12.94 -11.18 -30.57
CA ALA A 907 -12.08 -11.91 -29.64
C ALA A 907 -11.41 -10.98 -28.61
N ALA A 908 -10.91 -9.83 -29.06
CA ALA A 908 -10.36 -8.80 -28.17
C ALA A 908 -11.43 -8.25 -27.21
N GLY A 909 -12.68 -8.11 -27.65
CA GLY A 909 -13.81 -7.70 -26.81
C GLY A 909 -14.16 -8.72 -25.73
N LEU A 910 -14.15 -10.02 -26.07
CA LEU A 910 -14.36 -11.08 -25.08
C LEU A 910 -13.31 -11.04 -23.97
N SER A 911 -12.05 -10.78 -24.32
CA SER A 911 -10.97 -10.63 -23.34
C SER A 911 -11.07 -9.35 -22.52
N GLU A 912 -11.32 -8.21 -23.17
CA GLU A 912 -11.40 -6.90 -22.50
C GLU A 912 -12.58 -6.82 -21.52
N LEU A 913 -13.64 -7.60 -21.76
CA LEU A 913 -14.81 -7.71 -20.90
C LEU A 913 -14.71 -8.85 -19.88
N ASP A 914 -13.59 -9.57 -19.83
CA ASP A 914 -13.39 -10.72 -18.93
C ASP A 914 -14.50 -11.78 -19.10
N LEU A 915 -14.85 -12.06 -20.35
CA LEU A 915 -15.76 -13.13 -20.76
C LEU A 915 -15.00 -14.42 -21.09
N VAL A 916 -13.69 -14.30 -21.35
CA VAL A 916 -12.75 -15.42 -21.48
C VAL A 916 -11.56 -15.15 -20.55
N PRO A 917 -11.07 -16.16 -19.80
CA PRO A 917 -10.06 -15.98 -18.76
C PRO A 917 -8.65 -15.65 -19.29
N VAL A 918 -8.37 -15.93 -20.56
CA VAL A 918 -7.09 -15.71 -21.24
C VAL A 918 -7.36 -14.95 -22.53
N GLY A 919 -6.75 -13.77 -22.71
CA GLY A 919 -6.92 -12.95 -23.92
C GLY A 919 -6.26 -13.47 -25.20
N GLN A 920 -6.03 -14.78 -25.28
CA GLN A 920 -5.33 -15.44 -26.37
C GLN A 920 -6.25 -15.62 -27.58
N LEU A 921 -5.74 -15.29 -28.78
CA LEU A 921 -6.40 -15.55 -30.05
C LEU A 921 -5.52 -16.50 -30.88
N VAL A 922 -5.91 -17.77 -30.97
CA VAL A 922 -5.26 -18.77 -31.81
C VAL A 922 -5.93 -18.77 -33.18
N ARG A 923 -5.14 -18.77 -34.25
CA ARG A 923 -5.64 -18.78 -35.63
C ARG A 923 -5.15 -20.00 -36.36
N VAL A 924 -6.08 -20.75 -36.93
CA VAL A 924 -5.81 -21.96 -37.72
C VAL A 924 -6.66 -21.95 -38.99
N SER A 925 -6.29 -22.75 -39.98
CA SER A 925 -7.04 -22.93 -41.22
C SER A 925 -7.24 -24.41 -41.53
N THR A 926 -8.38 -24.74 -42.13
CA THR A 926 -8.69 -26.09 -42.61
C THR A 926 -7.77 -26.55 -43.74
N GLY A 927 -7.19 -25.62 -44.50
CA GLY A 927 -6.27 -25.94 -45.59
C GLY A 927 -4.79 -26.10 -45.19
N VAL A 928 -4.42 -25.79 -43.94
CA VAL A 928 -3.01 -25.82 -43.50
C VAL A 928 -2.87 -26.54 -42.15
N GLU A 929 -3.27 -25.90 -41.05
CA GLU A 929 -3.02 -26.44 -39.70
C GLU A 929 -3.94 -27.60 -39.33
N LEU A 930 -5.17 -27.60 -39.86
CA LEU A 930 -6.15 -28.67 -39.62
C LEU A 930 -6.26 -29.66 -40.78
N ALA A 931 -5.39 -29.56 -41.79
CA ALA A 931 -5.43 -30.45 -42.96
C ALA A 931 -4.90 -31.85 -42.60
N PRO A 932 -5.76 -32.87 -42.50
CA PRO A 932 -5.33 -34.22 -42.13
C PRO A 932 -4.46 -34.82 -43.25
N GLN A 933 -3.36 -35.47 -42.85
CA GLN A 933 -2.46 -36.19 -43.75
C GLN A 933 -2.86 -37.66 -43.89
N TRP A 934 -3.69 -38.18 -42.99
CA TRP A 934 -4.29 -39.53 -43.05
C TRP A 934 -5.69 -39.57 -42.40
N PRO A 935 -6.55 -40.54 -42.78
CA PRO A 935 -7.90 -40.65 -42.21
C PRO A 935 -7.90 -40.80 -40.69
N GLY A 936 -8.75 -40.03 -40.00
CA GLY A 936 -8.89 -40.04 -38.54
C GLY A 936 -7.97 -39.07 -37.80
N GLN A 937 -7.04 -38.40 -38.48
CA GLN A 937 -6.13 -37.41 -37.86
C GLN A 937 -6.85 -36.12 -37.46
N ALA A 938 -7.96 -35.77 -38.12
CA ALA A 938 -8.65 -34.50 -37.89
C ALA A 938 -9.07 -34.32 -36.42
N ARG A 939 -9.46 -35.40 -35.74
CA ARG A 939 -9.82 -35.37 -34.32
C ARG A 939 -8.68 -34.90 -33.41
N SER A 940 -7.46 -35.35 -33.67
CA SER A 940 -6.28 -34.97 -32.89
C SER A 940 -5.85 -33.53 -33.19
N LEU A 941 -5.88 -33.12 -34.46
CA LEU A 941 -5.54 -31.74 -34.85
C LEU A 941 -6.50 -30.71 -34.27
N VAL A 942 -7.80 -31.02 -34.33
CA VAL A 942 -8.85 -30.16 -33.74
C VAL A 942 -8.74 -30.13 -32.22
N ALA A 943 -8.48 -31.26 -31.56
CA ALA A 943 -8.26 -31.28 -30.10
C ALA A 943 -7.06 -30.43 -29.69
N ALA A 944 -5.92 -30.57 -30.38
CA ALA A 944 -4.73 -29.76 -30.12
C ALA A 944 -4.99 -28.27 -30.33
N ALA A 945 -5.67 -27.88 -31.42
CA ALA A 945 -6.01 -26.48 -31.67
C ALA A 945 -6.95 -25.88 -30.60
N LEU A 946 -7.85 -26.69 -30.03
CA LEU A 946 -8.71 -26.28 -28.91
C LEU A 946 -7.95 -26.21 -27.58
N ASP A 947 -6.97 -27.09 -27.36
CA ASP A 947 -6.08 -27.05 -26.20
C ASP A 947 -5.15 -25.83 -26.24
N ASP A 948 -4.57 -25.53 -27.40
CA ASP A 948 -3.72 -24.36 -27.62
C ASP A 948 -4.48 -23.05 -27.36
N ALA A 949 -5.80 -23.05 -27.60
CA ALA A 949 -6.66 -21.89 -27.42
C ALA A 949 -7.35 -21.85 -26.04
N ALA A 950 -7.08 -22.81 -25.15
CA ALA A 950 -7.77 -22.94 -23.87
C ALA A 950 -7.74 -21.64 -23.05
N GLY A 951 -8.90 -21.28 -22.51
CA GLY A 951 -9.14 -20.02 -21.82
C GLY A 951 -9.33 -18.81 -22.73
N GLY A 952 -9.17 -18.94 -24.05
CA GLY A 952 -9.23 -17.83 -25.02
C GLY A 952 -10.16 -18.10 -26.21
N VAL A 953 -9.73 -17.67 -27.41
CA VAL A 953 -10.52 -17.73 -28.64
C VAL A 953 -9.76 -18.48 -29.74
N LEU A 954 -10.42 -19.46 -30.35
CA LEU A 954 -9.95 -20.17 -31.54
C LEU A 954 -10.65 -19.64 -32.79
N GLN A 955 -9.91 -18.99 -33.68
CA GLN A 955 -10.41 -18.54 -34.97
C GLN A 955 -10.00 -19.52 -36.07
N ILE A 956 -10.97 -20.11 -36.77
CA ILE A 956 -10.72 -21.09 -37.83
C ILE A 956 -11.10 -20.47 -39.19
N GLY A 957 -10.11 -20.35 -40.08
CA GLY A 957 -10.31 -20.04 -41.48
C GLY A 957 -10.79 -21.26 -42.24
N TRP A 958 -12.07 -21.27 -42.61
CA TRP A 958 -12.72 -22.38 -43.26
C TRP A 958 -12.68 -22.25 -44.79
N SER A 959 -12.05 -23.23 -45.43
CA SER A 959 -12.07 -23.48 -46.86
C SER A 959 -12.29 -24.97 -47.12
N ASP A 960 -12.95 -25.29 -48.22
CA ASP A 960 -13.10 -26.65 -48.72
C ASP A 960 -12.35 -26.77 -50.05
N ASP A 961 -11.36 -27.65 -50.10
CA ASP A 961 -10.55 -27.94 -51.28
C ASP A 961 -11.10 -29.12 -52.10
N GLY A 962 -12.24 -29.70 -51.68
CA GLY A 962 -12.86 -30.84 -52.34
C GLY A 962 -12.20 -32.19 -52.01
N SER A 963 -11.26 -32.23 -51.07
CA SER A 963 -10.56 -33.46 -50.65
C SER A 963 -11.41 -34.41 -49.81
N GLY A 964 -12.58 -33.97 -49.33
CA GLY A 964 -13.44 -34.70 -48.39
C GLY A 964 -13.05 -34.53 -46.91
N ALA A 965 -11.90 -33.89 -46.61
CA ALA A 965 -11.44 -33.66 -45.24
C ALA A 965 -12.32 -32.67 -44.45
N ALA A 966 -13.00 -31.75 -45.14
CA ALA A 966 -13.84 -30.73 -44.51
C ALA A 966 -14.98 -31.33 -43.67
N GLN A 967 -15.56 -32.46 -44.10
CA GLN A 967 -16.59 -33.15 -43.33
C GLN A 967 -16.00 -33.77 -42.05
N GLU A 968 -14.85 -34.46 -42.15
CA GLU A 968 -14.17 -35.09 -41.01
C GLU A 968 -13.76 -34.05 -39.95
N ILE A 969 -13.20 -32.91 -40.39
CA ILE A 969 -12.84 -31.78 -39.52
C ILE A 969 -14.08 -31.19 -38.85
N GLY A 970 -15.19 -31.05 -39.59
CA GLY A 970 -16.45 -30.51 -39.08
C GLY A 970 -17.08 -31.38 -38.00
N GLU A 971 -17.13 -32.69 -38.22
CA GLU A 971 -17.63 -33.68 -37.24
C GLU A 971 -16.76 -33.67 -35.98
N ALA A 972 -15.43 -33.71 -36.14
CA ALA A 972 -14.49 -33.64 -35.02
C ALA A 972 -14.63 -32.33 -34.21
N LEU A 973 -14.80 -31.19 -34.89
CA LEU A 973 -14.98 -29.89 -34.25
C LEU A 973 -16.27 -29.85 -33.44
N ALA A 974 -17.39 -30.30 -34.01
CA ALA A 974 -18.66 -30.30 -33.30
C ALA A 974 -18.61 -31.19 -32.05
N ASP A 975 -18.03 -32.38 -32.15
CA ASP A 975 -17.91 -33.31 -31.01
C ASP A 975 -17.00 -32.76 -29.90
N GLN A 976 -15.86 -32.17 -30.25
CA GLN A 976 -14.95 -31.59 -29.26
C GLN A 976 -15.57 -30.36 -28.58
N ILE A 977 -16.23 -29.47 -29.32
CA ILE A 977 -16.93 -28.32 -28.73
C ILE A 977 -18.05 -28.77 -27.77
N ARG A 978 -18.83 -29.81 -28.11
CA ARG A 978 -19.87 -30.33 -27.18
C ARG A 978 -19.30 -30.83 -25.86
N SER A 979 -18.10 -31.41 -25.91
CA SER A 979 -17.44 -31.98 -24.73
C SER A 979 -16.84 -30.91 -23.80
N ARG A 980 -16.64 -29.69 -24.30
CA ARG A 980 -16.01 -28.59 -23.56
C ARG A 980 -17.07 -27.53 -23.22
N LEU A 981 -17.20 -27.16 -21.95
CA LEU A 981 -18.26 -26.31 -21.40
C LEU A 981 -18.17 -24.83 -21.81
N GLY A 982 -17.94 -24.53 -23.09
CA GLY A 982 -17.80 -23.18 -23.62
C GLY A 982 -16.39 -22.60 -23.57
N ASP A 983 -15.38 -23.46 -23.52
CA ASP A 983 -13.96 -23.09 -23.52
C ASP A 983 -13.18 -23.99 -24.49
N PRO A 984 -12.44 -23.45 -25.47
CA PRO A 984 -12.38 -22.03 -25.86
C PRO A 984 -13.61 -21.57 -26.64
N VAL A 985 -13.74 -20.24 -26.82
CA VAL A 985 -14.73 -19.67 -27.76
C VAL A 985 -14.25 -19.88 -29.19
N VAL A 986 -15.10 -20.42 -30.06
CA VAL A 986 -14.73 -20.73 -31.45
C VAL A 986 -15.38 -19.76 -32.43
N VAL A 987 -14.58 -19.17 -33.31
CA VAL A 987 -15.03 -18.28 -34.39
C VAL A 987 -14.66 -18.88 -35.74
N LEU A 988 -15.65 -19.33 -36.50
CA LEU A 988 -15.49 -19.83 -37.86
C LEU A 988 -15.61 -18.69 -38.86
N ILE A 989 -14.64 -18.53 -39.75
CA ILE A 989 -14.71 -17.54 -40.83
C ILE A 989 -14.62 -18.21 -42.20
N GLY A 990 -15.46 -17.83 -43.15
CA GLY A 990 -15.49 -18.48 -44.46
C GLY A 990 -16.37 -17.76 -45.49
N GLU A 991 -16.46 -18.32 -46.69
CA GLU A 991 -17.44 -17.88 -47.68
C GLU A 991 -18.83 -18.45 -47.35
N GLU A 992 -19.89 -17.71 -47.69
CA GLU A 992 -21.27 -18.12 -47.36
C GLU A 992 -21.61 -19.49 -47.96
N ALA A 993 -21.26 -19.73 -49.23
CA ALA A 993 -21.52 -21.01 -49.89
C ALA A 993 -20.79 -22.18 -49.22
N VAL A 994 -19.54 -21.97 -48.78
CA VAL A 994 -18.72 -22.99 -48.14
C VAL A 994 -19.23 -23.31 -46.73
N LEU A 995 -19.54 -22.27 -45.93
CA LEU A 995 -20.12 -22.46 -44.59
C LEU A 995 -21.55 -23.01 -44.64
N ALA A 996 -22.33 -22.70 -45.67
CA ALA A 996 -23.63 -23.32 -45.90
C ALA A 996 -23.50 -24.80 -46.25
N SER A 997 -22.54 -25.15 -47.11
CA SER A 997 -22.22 -26.54 -47.45
C SER A 997 -21.79 -27.34 -46.22
N LEU A 998 -20.89 -26.79 -45.38
CA LEU A 998 -20.47 -27.40 -44.12
C LEU A 998 -21.67 -27.72 -43.22
N ARG A 999 -22.60 -26.77 -43.04
CA ARG A 999 -23.76 -26.96 -42.17
C ARG A 999 -24.75 -27.98 -42.73
N ALA A 1000 -24.87 -28.08 -44.05
CA ALA A 1000 -25.69 -29.09 -44.70
C ALA A 1000 -25.07 -30.49 -44.55
N ALA A 1001 -23.74 -30.60 -44.67
CA ALA A 1001 -23.01 -31.86 -44.52
C ALA A 1001 -22.90 -32.32 -43.06
N VAL A 1002 -22.72 -31.37 -42.13
CA VAL A 1002 -22.54 -31.62 -40.68
C VAL A 1002 -23.56 -30.79 -39.88
N PRO A 1003 -24.81 -31.28 -39.72
CA PRO A 1003 -25.87 -30.56 -39.00
C PRO A 1003 -25.49 -30.20 -37.56
N ALA A 1004 -24.61 -30.99 -36.93
CA ALA A 1004 -24.06 -30.77 -35.59
C ALA A 1004 -23.40 -29.40 -35.39
N ILE A 1005 -22.86 -28.79 -36.46
CA ILE A 1005 -22.29 -27.44 -36.43
C ILE A 1005 -23.38 -26.41 -36.06
N GLY A 1006 -24.61 -26.58 -36.54
CA GLY A 1006 -25.73 -25.69 -36.20
C GLY A 1006 -26.16 -25.77 -34.72
N GLU A 1007 -25.80 -26.84 -34.01
CA GLU A 1007 -26.15 -27.02 -32.60
C GLU A 1007 -25.17 -26.33 -31.65
N VAL A 1008 -23.89 -26.21 -32.06
CA VAL A 1008 -22.78 -25.70 -31.23
C VAL A 1008 -22.40 -24.25 -31.52
N PHE A 1009 -22.86 -23.67 -32.63
CA PHE A 1009 -22.72 -22.25 -32.96
C PHE A 1009 -24.06 -21.52 -32.79
N GLY A 1010 -24.12 -20.61 -31.82
CA GLY A 1010 -25.34 -19.86 -31.50
C GLY A 1010 -25.53 -18.61 -32.34
N GLN A 1011 -24.48 -18.14 -33.03
CA GLN A 1011 -24.49 -16.89 -33.79
C GLN A 1011 -24.00 -17.08 -35.23
N GLN A 1012 -24.65 -16.39 -36.16
CA GLN A 1012 -24.23 -16.30 -37.55
C GLN A 1012 -24.27 -14.85 -38.02
N TRP A 1013 -23.14 -14.34 -38.49
CA TRP A 1013 -22.99 -12.98 -38.98
C TRP A 1013 -22.58 -13.00 -40.45
N SER A 1014 -23.41 -12.42 -41.32
CA SER A 1014 -23.09 -12.26 -42.74
C SER A 1014 -22.57 -10.84 -43.00
N VAL A 1015 -21.33 -10.73 -43.46
CA VAL A 1015 -20.72 -9.45 -43.82
C VAL A 1015 -21.23 -9.03 -45.20
N PRO A 1016 -22.03 -7.95 -45.30
CA PRO A 1016 -22.60 -7.51 -46.57
C PRO A 1016 -21.54 -6.94 -47.51
N GLU A 1017 -21.88 -6.83 -48.79
CA GLU A 1017 -21.08 -6.07 -49.75
C GLU A 1017 -21.09 -4.58 -49.41
N LEU A 1018 -19.94 -3.93 -49.58
CA LEU A 1018 -19.79 -2.51 -49.28
C LEU A 1018 -20.46 -1.65 -50.36
N SER A 1019 -21.10 -0.56 -49.92
CA SER A 1019 -21.61 0.46 -50.84
C SER A 1019 -20.45 1.26 -51.47
N THR A 1020 -20.75 2.00 -52.54
CA THR A 1020 -19.78 2.87 -53.19
C THR A 1020 -19.21 3.92 -52.23
N ASP A 1021 -20.06 4.50 -51.38
CA ASP A 1021 -19.66 5.51 -50.39
C ASP A 1021 -18.80 4.90 -49.28
N GLU A 1022 -19.12 3.67 -48.84
CA GLU A 1022 -18.34 2.94 -47.86
C GLU A 1022 -16.95 2.57 -48.38
N LEU A 1023 -16.85 2.13 -49.65
CA LEU A 1023 -15.57 1.86 -50.30
C LEU A 1023 -14.73 3.14 -50.39
N ALA A 1024 -15.34 4.26 -50.77
CA ALA A 1024 -14.67 5.56 -50.84
C ALA A 1024 -14.15 5.99 -49.46
N ALA A 1025 -14.97 5.85 -48.42
CA ALA A 1025 -14.58 6.15 -47.03
C ALA A 1025 -13.40 5.27 -46.56
N ILE A 1026 -13.35 3.99 -46.96
CA ILE A 1026 -12.22 3.10 -46.67
C ILE A 1026 -10.96 3.57 -47.39
N VAL A 1027 -11.05 3.91 -48.68
CA VAL A 1027 -9.92 4.42 -49.47
C VAL A 1027 -9.35 5.68 -48.83
N VAL A 1028 -10.22 6.65 -48.51
CA VAL A 1028 -9.83 7.91 -47.87
C VAL A 1028 -9.18 7.66 -46.50
N ARG A 1029 -9.83 6.90 -45.62
CA ARG A 1029 -9.28 6.58 -44.29
C ARG A 1029 -7.96 5.79 -44.37
N HIS A 1030 -7.73 5.04 -45.45
CA HIS A 1030 -6.48 4.33 -45.67
C HIS A 1030 -5.36 5.27 -46.15
N LEU A 1031 -5.67 6.26 -46.99
CA LEU A 1031 -4.73 7.27 -47.48
C LEU A 1031 -4.34 8.27 -46.38
N GLU A 1032 -5.32 8.75 -45.60
CA GLU A 1032 -5.08 9.65 -44.46
C GLU A 1032 -4.21 8.99 -43.39
N ARG A 1033 -4.44 7.71 -43.08
CA ARG A 1033 -3.58 6.93 -42.16
C ARG A 1033 -2.14 6.77 -42.65
N ARG A 1034 -1.89 6.94 -43.94
CA ARG A 1034 -0.54 6.93 -44.53
C ARG A 1034 0.07 8.32 -44.65
N GLY A 1035 -0.58 9.33 -44.08
CA GLY A 1035 -0.09 10.70 -44.00
C GLY A 1035 -0.49 11.59 -45.18
N HIS A 1036 -1.40 11.15 -46.05
CA HIS A 1036 -1.89 11.95 -47.16
C HIS A 1036 -3.05 12.87 -46.75
N GLU A 1037 -3.04 14.11 -47.25
CA GLU A 1037 -4.15 15.05 -47.13
C GLU A 1037 -5.06 14.94 -48.34
N ILE A 1038 -6.38 14.87 -48.10
CA ILE A 1038 -7.40 14.67 -49.14
C ILE A 1038 -8.37 15.84 -49.13
N PRO A 1039 -8.23 16.78 -50.09
CA PRO A 1039 -9.19 17.86 -50.33
C PRO A 1039 -10.62 17.36 -50.60
N GLU A 1040 -11.63 18.20 -50.31
CA GLU A 1040 -13.06 17.89 -50.49
C GLU A 1040 -13.44 17.50 -51.93
N ASP A 1041 -12.88 18.19 -52.92
CA ASP A 1041 -13.07 17.91 -54.36
C ASP A 1041 -12.49 16.54 -54.77
N VAL A 1042 -11.34 16.17 -54.21
CA VAL A 1042 -10.71 14.86 -54.39
C VAL A 1042 -11.52 13.76 -53.68
N ARG A 1043 -12.05 14.03 -52.49
CA ARG A 1043 -12.94 13.10 -51.76
C ARG A 1043 -14.19 12.77 -52.58
N ALA A 1044 -14.81 13.76 -53.21
CA ALA A 1044 -15.97 13.55 -54.08
C ALA A 1044 -15.63 12.71 -55.33
N ALA A 1045 -14.46 12.95 -55.95
CA ALA A 1045 -14.01 12.18 -57.11
C ALA A 1045 -13.66 10.72 -56.75
N LEU A 1046 -13.09 10.48 -55.57
CA LEU A 1046 -12.78 9.14 -55.08
C LEU A 1046 -14.03 8.27 -54.91
N THR A 1047 -15.19 8.86 -54.59
CA THR A 1047 -16.47 8.13 -54.54
C THR A 1047 -16.86 7.56 -55.91
N GLY A 1048 -16.71 8.35 -56.98
CA GLY A 1048 -16.97 7.88 -58.34
C GLY A 1048 -16.04 6.75 -58.79
N LEU A 1049 -14.76 6.83 -58.42
CA LEU A 1049 -13.74 5.83 -58.77
C LEU A 1049 -13.87 4.55 -57.93
N ALA A 1050 -14.19 4.67 -56.64
CA ALA A 1050 -14.43 3.52 -55.77
C ALA A 1050 -15.61 2.65 -56.27
N GLY A 1051 -16.59 3.27 -56.93
CA GLY A 1051 -17.71 2.55 -57.56
C GLY A 1051 -17.33 1.71 -58.77
N GLN A 1052 -16.15 1.93 -59.35
CA GLN A 1052 -15.62 1.21 -60.51
C GLN A 1052 -14.66 0.06 -60.12
N LEU A 1053 -14.45 -0.19 -58.83
CA LEU A 1053 -13.58 -1.27 -58.38
C LEU A 1053 -14.11 -2.63 -58.82
N PRO A 1054 -13.22 -3.56 -59.23
CA PRO A 1054 -13.63 -4.88 -59.73
C PRO A 1054 -14.33 -5.73 -58.66
N GLU A 1055 -14.01 -5.47 -57.38
CA GLU A 1055 -14.64 -6.09 -56.23
C GLU A 1055 -15.04 -5.04 -55.20
N ARG A 1056 -16.20 -5.24 -54.58
CA ARG A 1056 -16.70 -4.39 -53.48
C ARG A 1056 -16.21 -4.88 -52.12
N THR A 1057 -14.89 -4.96 -51.96
CA THR A 1057 -14.22 -5.50 -50.76
C THR A 1057 -13.23 -4.51 -50.17
N VAL A 1058 -12.97 -4.63 -48.85
CA VAL A 1058 -11.94 -3.83 -48.17
C VAL A 1058 -10.57 -4.05 -48.81
N ARG A 1059 -10.28 -5.29 -49.21
CA ARG A 1059 -9.03 -5.65 -49.91
C ARG A 1059 -8.86 -4.87 -51.21
N ALA A 1060 -9.89 -4.83 -52.06
CA ALA A 1060 -9.84 -4.08 -53.32
C ALA A 1060 -9.68 -2.57 -53.08
N ALA A 1061 -10.38 -2.02 -52.08
CA ALA A 1061 -10.25 -0.62 -51.67
C ALA A 1061 -8.82 -0.29 -51.16
N HIS A 1062 -8.22 -1.16 -50.35
CA HIS A 1062 -6.83 -1.00 -49.90
C HIS A 1062 -5.81 -1.13 -51.04
N GLN A 1063 -6.02 -2.05 -51.98
CA GLN A 1063 -5.15 -2.17 -53.16
C GLN A 1063 -5.22 -0.93 -54.04
N PHE A 1064 -6.42 -0.39 -54.23
CA PHE A 1064 -6.64 0.86 -54.96
C PHE A 1064 -5.97 2.06 -54.28
N SER A 1065 -6.14 2.21 -52.96
CA SER A 1065 -5.48 3.30 -52.21
C SER A 1065 -3.96 3.18 -52.22
N LEU A 1066 -3.40 1.96 -52.11
CA LEU A 1066 -1.96 1.72 -52.23
C LEU A 1066 -1.43 2.04 -53.64
N ALA A 1067 -2.19 1.71 -54.68
CA ALA A 1067 -1.84 2.08 -56.05
C ALA A 1067 -1.84 3.60 -56.25
N LEU A 1068 -2.79 4.31 -55.63
CA LEU A 1068 -2.86 5.77 -55.66
C LEU A 1068 -1.71 6.41 -54.88
N ALA A 1069 -1.45 5.95 -53.65
CA ALA A 1069 -0.34 6.43 -52.81
C ALA A 1069 1.04 6.22 -53.45
N ARG A 1070 1.23 5.18 -54.27
CA ARG A 1070 2.48 4.96 -55.01
C ARG A 1070 2.66 5.91 -56.20
N ARG A 1071 1.57 6.49 -56.71
CA ARG A 1071 1.59 7.42 -57.84
C ARG A 1071 1.75 8.87 -57.39
N THR A 1072 1.30 9.19 -56.17
CA THR A 1072 1.41 10.54 -55.62
C THR A 1072 2.80 10.80 -55.04
N GLY A 1073 3.55 11.72 -55.65
CA GLY A 1073 4.83 12.20 -55.14
C GLY A 1073 4.71 13.26 -54.04
N SER A 1074 3.48 13.65 -53.69
CA SER A 1074 3.15 14.73 -52.75
C SER A 1074 2.32 14.23 -51.57
N ARG A 1075 2.41 14.96 -50.45
CA ARG A 1075 1.63 14.71 -49.23
C ARG A 1075 0.14 15.04 -49.43
N THR A 1076 -0.20 15.99 -50.30
CA THR A 1076 -1.59 16.32 -50.64
C THR A 1076 -1.94 15.68 -51.98
N ILE A 1077 -3.02 14.90 -52.02
CA ILE A 1077 -3.52 14.28 -53.26
C ILE A 1077 -4.29 15.33 -54.04
N ALA A 1078 -3.98 15.51 -55.32
CA ALA A 1078 -4.67 16.41 -56.23
C ALA A 1078 -5.60 15.65 -57.20
N LEU A 1079 -6.59 16.34 -57.77
CA LEU A 1079 -7.47 15.76 -58.80
C LEU A 1079 -6.70 15.18 -60.01
N ALA A 1080 -5.53 15.76 -60.34
CA ALA A 1080 -4.67 15.26 -61.40
C ALA A 1080 -4.11 13.85 -61.12
N ASP A 1081 -3.93 13.50 -59.85
CA ASP A 1081 -3.43 12.18 -59.44
C ASP A 1081 -4.49 11.06 -59.61
N LEU A 1082 -5.76 11.46 -59.74
CA LEU A 1082 -6.91 10.57 -59.95
C LEU A 1082 -7.15 10.21 -61.43
N ALA A 1083 -6.43 10.84 -62.37
CA ALA A 1083 -6.59 10.57 -63.79
C ALA A 1083 -6.12 9.15 -64.12
N LEU A 1084 -7.04 8.30 -64.58
CA LEU A 1084 -6.71 7.03 -65.20
C LEU A 1084 -5.86 7.28 -66.47
N PRO A 1085 -4.73 6.58 -66.70
CA PRO A 1085 -4.21 6.49 -68.05
C PRO A 1085 -5.24 5.79 -68.94
N PRO A 1086 -5.31 6.14 -70.25
CA PRO A 1086 -6.24 5.49 -71.17
C PRO A 1086 -5.95 3.98 -71.23
N ALA A 1087 -7.01 3.20 -71.43
CA ALA A 1087 -6.98 1.74 -71.50
C ALA A 1087 -5.93 1.21 -72.50
N ALA A 1088 -4.79 0.75 -71.98
CA ALA A 1088 -3.84 -0.09 -72.69
C ALA A 1088 -2.95 -0.86 -71.69
N ALA A 1089 -3.47 -1.96 -71.15
CA ALA A 1089 -2.74 -3.18 -70.73
C ALA A 1089 -3.65 -4.12 -69.91
N VAL A 1090 -4.86 -4.39 -70.41
CA VAL A 1090 -5.61 -5.59 -70.02
C VAL A 1090 -5.62 -6.47 -71.27
N GLY A 1091 -4.62 -7.34 -71.38
CA GLY A 1091 -4.47 -8.23 -72.52
C GLY A 1091 -3.13 -8.93 -72.54
N GLY A 1092 -3.06 -10.12 -71.93
CA GLY A 1092 -2.16 -11.18 -72.39
C GLY A 1092 -0.91 -11.47 -71.55
N GLN A 1093 -1.00 -12.60 -70.84
CA GLN A 1093 0.04 -13.54 -70.42
C GLN A 1093 0.64 -13.45 -69.00
N PRO A 1094 0.65 -14.59 -68.26
CA PRO A 1094 1.38 -14.75 -67.02
C PRO A 1094 2.85 -15.04 -67.35
N VAL A 1095 3.73 -14.11 -67.03
CA VAL A 1095 5.17 -14.40 -66.97
C VAL A 1095 5.54 -14.53 -65.51
N GLY A 1096 5.91 -15.75 -65.14
CA GLY A 1096 6.29 -16.11 -63.79
C GLY A 1096 7.55 -15.38 -63.32
N LEU A 1097 7.63 -15.21 -62.01
CA LEU A 1097 8.89 -15.06 -61.29
C LEU A 1097 9.08 -16.34 -60.50
N ALA A 1098 9.96 -17.18 -61.04
CA ALA A 1098 10.57 -18.29 -60.36
C ALA A 1098 11.44 -17.79 -59.19
N VAL A 1099 11.38 -18.55 -58.10
CA VAL A 1099 12.48 -18.94 -57.21
C VAL A 1099 13.82 -18.23 -57.48
N VAL A 1100 14.25 -17.36 -56.56
CA VAL A 1100 15.60 -17.33 -55.94
C VAL A 1100 15.50 -16.49 -54.65
N GLY A 1101 15.81 -17.08 -53.49
CA GLY A 1101 16.05 -16.37 -52.22
C GLY A 1101 15.28 -16.92 -51.05
#